data_AF-A0A840VFX8-F1
#
_entry.id   AF-A0A840VFX8-F1
#
_cell.length_a   1.000
_cell.length_b   1.000
_cell.length_c   1.000
_cell.angle_alpha   90.00
_cell.angle_beta   90.00
_cell.angle_gamma   90.00
#
_symmetry.space_group_name_H-M   'P 1'
#
loop_
_entity.id
_entity.type
_entity.pdbx_description
1 polymer ?
#
loop_
_entity_poly.entity_id
_entity_poly.type
_entity_poly.pdbx_seq_one_letter_code
_entity_poly.pdbx_strand_id
1 'polypeptide(L)'
;MTRRAVPVIAPLLGMASAQAQTSYRYYRFEPMELNLAGTTIQLSEFQFVRDGQALNLIADNVDLSPKPTYGQDGSDVDLVPVTVTGGQNSATSNEGAVKIVDGLVSTKWLTSITANDGDARYLYFDFGTPIEIDGYNFATGGDTLTYPNRNPVSWKLEGSNDASEWTILDRRIDYPTTTENSTFEAGFTASGTFPPSIWAFELETDQAMIVRDGEKVRLFWDTYDEDLGDPDLVEIEPAVSSGTLEPYESDFEIVPPAGEDTVYTLTASNSGGSTSKTLTVRSVAGGSASYPYFRFTPMATRSGGSRMELSEFRFFHEGSALNLSASNAVPAQETGSNGSDIDLISVVVTNPGGTFEPNETLGAVRLVDGFTNDKPTGDGVTTSRFMDASGGAVVFAFESAVTIDGYQFATTDGNTNTDPVRWVLEGSVDGSEWTLVDNVTAFDYPTTEDRDADTQEFPLPGASLKPSVDAVPAVVWTGTELGEYGTAVNWSTGSVPGEYDAVEIGAGEASTSGNLTRSARTMVHDTGVLSVNGRLINRGLFVMSGGELYQSGNYFLVGSSGVGTFVHTGGTVHSTHDRGWFLSDGSSDGGSRYLMSGTAVLEVTSTGNGSSNALYNVHLGRGGEGDSFEVSGGTATFTSTADNHVRLSKGVLVEVSGGSATFTDYTTFIVGYDGTGGNFLHVAGGELHLPGTALQVGGGAEGSVLLESGELTTDQTIALGVGSSQGVFTMTGGHLQAADLTSTELGVFQFQGGVMVLDGDRTSLLSESWFEAISGTEANYDSTTNTTTFVVGDGSSNPFTVWAESFGMGSGSAEGDPDGDGVANIVEFGLNGNPAATSSRGILRLLSDANGGGTVLTAAIRKGAVFSADGGALISAIDGITYRIEGSMNLSDWSLEVIERTPAVTTDMADPDAAWELRSFGFAEAPATGFLRVTVVETTP
;
A
#
# COMPACT_ATOMS: atom_id res chain seq x y z
N MET A 1 -45.22 -35.95 27.53
CA MET A 1 -43.87 -36.56 27.44
C MET A 1 -43.54 -36.75 25.98
N THR A 2 -42.89 -35.75 25.39
CA THR A 2 -42.40 -35.79 24.01
C THR A 2 -41.15 -36.67 23.99
N ARG A 3 -41.17 -37.72 23.17
CA ARG A 3 -40.04 -38.66 22.99
C ARG A 3 -38.96 -37.95 22.18
N ARG A 4 -37.70 -37.92 22.64
CA ARG A 4 -36.55 -37.36 21.90
C ARG A 4 -36.04 -38.44 20.94
N ALA A 5 -36.07 -38.18 19.64
CA ALA A 5 -35.39 -38.99 18.63
C ALA A 5 -33.90 -38.65 18.62
N VAL A 6 -33.03 -39.63 18.35
CA VAL A 6 -31.64 -39.36 17.97
C VAL A 6 -31.66 -38.78 16.56
N PRO A 7 -31.08 -37.60 16.29
CA PRO A 7 -30.75 -37.23 14.93
C PRO A 7 -29.74 -38.25 14.43
N VAL A 8 -30.15 -39.15 13.53
CA VAL A 8 -29.20 -40.00 12.80
C VAL A 8 -28.41 -39.04 11.92
N ILE A 9 -27.18 -38.75 12.34
CA ILE A 9 -26.24 -37.93 11.57
C ILE A 9 -25.84 -38.75 10.33
N ALA A 10 -25.72 -38.07 9.18
CA ALA A 10 -25.56 -38.72 7.88
C ALA A 10 -24.43 -39.78 7.88
N PRO A 11 -24.64 -40.96 7.28
CA PRO A 11 -23.58 -41.96 7.16
C PRO A 11 -22.44 -41.40 6.31
N LEU A 12 -21.21 -41.64 6.72
CA LEU A 12 -20.04 -41.40 5.87
C LEU A 12 -20.14 -42.32 4.65
N LEU A 13 -20.24 -41.75 3.45
CA LEU A 13 -20.25 -42.51 2.21
C LEU A 13 -18.82 -42.90 1.82
N GLY A 14 -18.48 -44.19 1.93
CA GLY A 14 -17.42 -44.80 1.13
C GLY A 14 -16.01 -44.92 1.73
N MET A 15 -15.84 -45.04 3.05
CA MET A 15 -14.53 -45.36 3.62
C MET A 15 -14.15 -46.83 3.36
N ALA A 16 -12.94 -47.05 2.83
CA ALA A 16 -12.37 -48.38 2.65
C ALA A 16 -11.82 -48.90 4.00
N SER A 17 -12.00 -50.19 4.29
CA SER A 17 -11.40 -50.79 5.48
C SER A 17 -9.88 -50.93 5.32
N ALA A 18 -9.12 -50.37 6.26
CA ALA A 18 -7.68 -50.61 6.39
C ALA A 18 -7.40 -51.80 7.32
N GLN A 19 -6.28 -52.48 7.10
CA GLN A 19 -5.98 -53.83 7.58
C GLN A 19 -5.45 -53.88 9.04
N ALA A 20 -5.70 -55.03 9.71
CA ALA A 20 -5.27 -55.46 11.06
C ALA A 20 -5.84 -54.65 12.26
N GLN A 21 -7.13 -54.87 12.56
CA GLN A 21 -7.82 -54.30 13.72
C GLN A 21 -7.23 -54.82 15.05
N THR A 22 -6.70 -53.90 15.85
CA THR A 22 -6.51 -54.08 17.30
C THR A 22 -7.63 -53.34 18.02
N SER A 23 -8.34 -54.02 18.93
CA SER A 23 -9.35 -53.40 19.77
C SER A 23 -8.75 -52.82 21.04
N TYR A 24 -9.23 -51.64 21.42
CA TYR A 24 -8.79 -50.93 22.62
C TYR A 24 -9.99 -50.54 23.47
N ARG A 25 -9.80 -50.56 24.79
CA ARG A 25 -10.81 -50.07 25.73
C ARG A 25 -10.82 -48.55 25.81
N TYR A 26 -9.62 -47.97 25.77
CA TYR A 26 -9.40 -46.54 25.91
C TYR A 26 -8.96 -45.96 24.58
N TYR A 27 -9.50 -44.79 24.25
CA TYR A 27 -9.01 -43.97 23.15
C TYR A 27 -8.75 -42.56 23.66
N ARG A 28 -7.75 -41.88 23.09
CA ARG A 28 -7.55 -40.46 23.34
C ARG A 28 -7.24 -39.73 22.04
N PHE A 29 -7.79 -38.52 21.93
CA PHE A 29 -7.49 -37.57 20.86
C PHE A 29 -6.65 -36.44 21.46
N GLU A 30 -5.48 -36.20 20.86
CA GLU A 30 -4.53 -35.16 21.27
C GLU A 30 -4.44 -34.11 20.16
N PRO A 31 -4.95 -32.89 20.37
CA PRO A 31 -4.62 -31.75 19.52
C PRO A 31 -3.15 -31.40 19.72
N MET A 32 -2.37 -31.43 18.64
CA MET A 32 -0.96 -31.03 18.62
C MET A 32 -0.83 -29.55 18.25
N GLU A 33 -1.64 -29.09 17.30
CA GLU A 33 -1.64 -27.71 16.83
C GLU A 33 -3.05 -27.26 16.43
N LEU A 34 -3.35 -26.00 16.73
CA LEU A 34 -4.58 -25.34 16.30
C LEU A 34 -4.26 -24.34 15.20
N ASN A 35 -5.24 -24.12 14.32
CA ASN A 35 -5.13 -23.15 13.24
C ASN A 35 -4.72 -21.76 13.79
N LEU A 36 -3.92 -21.00 13.04
CA LEU A 36 -3.45 -19.66 13.41
C LEU A 36 -2.84 -19.58 14.84
N ALA A 37 -2.15 -20.65 15.28
CA ALA A 37 -1.50 -20.77 16.58
C ALA A 37 -2.43 -20.47 17.79
N GLY A 38 -3.71 -20.84 17.71
CA GLY A 38 -4.64 -20.63 18.83
C GLY A 38 -4.34 -21.50 20.05
N THR A 39 -4.85 -21.08 21.22
CA THR A 39 -4.64 -21.77 22.51
C THR A 39 -5.94 -22.30 23.13
N THR A 40 -7.02 -22.36 22.34
CA THR A 40 -8.34 -22.79 22.80
C THR A 40 -8.94 -23.68 21.75
N ILE A 41 -9.19 -24.94 22.07
CA ILE A 41 -9.81 -25.89 21.13
C ILE A 41 -11.32 -25.86 21.24
N GLN A 42 -11.99 -26.02 20.11
CA GLN A 42 -13.41 -26.31 20.05
C GLN A 42 -13.76 -27.46 19.10
N LEU A 43 -14.64 -28.35 19.54
CA LEU A 43 -15.22 -29.42 18.73
C LEU A 43 -16.69 -29.58 19.10
N SER A 44 -17.55 -29.74 18.10
CA SER A 44 -18.99 -29.90 18.32
C SER A 44 -19.41 -31.36 18.45
N GLU A 45 -18.78 -32.27 17.71
CA GLU A 45 -19.06 -33.71 17.78
C GLU A 45 -17.79 -34.51 17.49
N PHE A 46 -17.72 -35.74 18.00
CA PHE A 46 -16.66 -36.70 17.70
C PHE A 46 -17.28 -38.09 17.47
N GLN A 47 -16.90 -38.72 16.37
CA GLN A 47 -17.41 -40.01 15.94
C GLN A 47 -16.29 -41.01 15.83
N PHE A 48 -16.51 -42.22 16.34
CA PHE A 48 -15.73 -43.39 15.96
C PHE A 48 -16.43 -44.13 14.83
N VAL A 49 -15.67 -44.68 13.91
CA VAL A 49 -16.17 -45.41 12.74
C VAL A 49 -15.79 -46.88 12.90
N ARG A 50 -16.73 -47.77 12.60
CA ARG A 50 -16.53 -49.21 12.49
C ARG A 50 -17.24 -49.72 11.25
N ASP A 51 -16.54 -50.53 10.46
CA ASP A 51 -17.03 -51.09 9.20
C ASP A 51 -17.53 -49.98 8.25
N GLY A 52 -16.83 -48.85 8.25
CA GLY A 52 -17.20 -47.65 7.50
C GLY A 52 -18.49 -46.96 7.95
N GLN A 53 -19.02 -47.26 9.15
CA GLN A 53 -20.21 -46.64 9.72
C GLN A 53 -19.89 -45.96 11.06
N ALA A 54 -20.42 -44.75 11.27
CA ALA A 54 -20.27 -44.04 12.54
C ALA A 54 -21.02 -44.79 13.66
N LEU A 55 -20.36 -44.96 14.80
CA LEU A 55 -20.96 -45.51 16.01
C LEU A 55 -21.89 -44.48 16.66
N ASN A 56 -23.06 -44.93 17.14
CA ASN A 56 -23.98 -44.07 17.88
C ASN A 56 -23.56 -44.02 19.35
N LEU A 57 -22.67 -43.07 19.68
CA LEU A 57 -22.12 -42.90 21.03
C LEU A 57 -23.15 -42.29 21.99
N ILE A 58 -23.07 -42.67 23.27
CA ILE A 58 -23.82 -42.00 24.35
C ILE A 58 -22.96 -41.87 25.60
N ALA A 59 -22.93 -40.66 26.17
CA ALA A 59 -22.21 -40.39 27.42
C ALA A 59 -22.78 -41.24 28.58
N ASP A 60 -21.94 -42.10 29.18
CA ASP A 60 -22.33 -42.94 30.33
C ASP A 60 -22.11 -42.25 31.68
N ASN A 61 -21.27 -41.21 31.71
CA ASN A 61 -20.96 -40.41 32.90
C ASN A 61 -21.99 -39.30 33.20
N VAL A 62 -23.10 -39.22 32.45
CA VAL A 62 -24.19 -38.26 32.66
C VAL A 62 -25.56 -38.94 32.53
N ASP A 63 -26.45 -38.68 33.48
CA ASP A 63 -27.86 -39.11 33.36
C ASP A 63 -28.61 -38.20 32.38
N LEU A 64 -28.54 -38.52 31.09
CA LEU A 64 -29.25 -37.81 30.02
C LEU A 64 -30.74 -38.19 29.95
N SER A 65 -31.44 -38.31 31.09
CA SER A 65 -32.84 -38.76 31.09
C SER A 65 -33.80 -37.76 30.40
N PRO A 66 -34.65 -38.21 29.46
CA PRO A 66 -34.75 -39.57 28.93
C PRO A 66 -33.63 -39.91 27.93
N LYS A 67 -32.94 -41.04 28.13
CA LYS A 67 -31.93 -41.55 27.21
C LYS A 67 -32.56 -41.68 25.80
N PRO A 68 -31.90 -41.18 24.73
CA PRO A 68 -32.38 -41.37 23.38
C PRO A 68 -32.59 -42.87 23.13
N THR A 69 -33.75 -43.26 22.61
CA THR A 69 -34.11 -44.69 22.53
C THR A 69 -34.20 -45.19 21.09
N TYR A 70 -34.35 -44.28 20.12
CA TYR A 70 -34.84 -44.60 18.77
C TYR A 70 -34.21 -43.68 17.71
N GLY A 71 -33.94 -44.24 16.52
CA GLY A 71 -33.59 -43.49 15.32
C GLY A 71 -34.76 -42.67 14.80
N GLN A 72 -34.53 -41.75 13.85
CA GLN A 72 -35.62 -40.92 13.28
C GLN A 72 -36.74 -41.74 12.61
N ASP A 73 -36.47 -43.00 12.26
CA ASP A 73 -37.34 -43.91 11.51
C ASP A 73 -38.17 -44.88 12.35
N GLY A 74 -37.98 -44.95 13.68
CA GLY A 74 -38.65 -46.00 14.45
C GLY A 74 -37.81 -47.27 14.69
N SER A 75 -36.50 -47.26 14.48
CA SER A 75 -35.64 -48.42 14.76
C SER A 75 -34.95 -48.33 16.12
N ASP A 76 -34.72 -49.48 16.76
CA ASP A 76 -33.81 -49.60 17.91
C ASP A 76 -32.39 -49.26 17.41
N VAL A 77 -31.79 -48.22 17.98
CA VAL A 77 -30.40 -47.83 17.68
C VAL A 77 -29.49 -48.56 18.66
N ASP A 78 -28.49 -49.28 18.14
CA ASP A 78 -27.42 -49.84 18.97
C ASP A 78 -26.55 -48.68 19.49
N LEU A 79 -26.75 -48.33 20.76
CA LEU A 79 -26.02 -47.26 21.43
C LEU A 79 -24.78 -47.82 22.10
N VAL A 80 -23.64 -47.20 21.84
CA VAL A 80 -22.37 -47.56 22.44
C VAL A 80 -22.10 -46.62 23.62
N PRO A 81 -22.20 -47.10 24.88
CA PRO A 81 -21.90 -46.26 26.04
C PRO A 81 -20.42 -45.94 26.08
N VAL A 82 -20.10 -44.68 26.37
CA VAL A 82 -18.72 -44.19 26.50
C VAL A 82 -18.63 -43.17 27.62
N THR A 83 -17.61 -43.29 28.46
CA THR A 83 -17.25 -42.22 29.40
C THR A 83 -16.32 -41.25 28.68
N VAL A 84 -16.75 -39.99 28.54
CA VAL A 84 -15.98 -38.94 27.88
C VAL A 84 -15.50 -37.92 28.91
N THR A 85 -14.20 -37.67 28.94
CA THR A 85 -13.55 -36.67 29.79
C THR A 85 -12.50 -35.89 29.00
N GLY A 86 -12.13 -34.69 29.43
CA GLY A 86 -11.11 -33.89 28.77
C GLY A 86 -11.30 -32.40 29.01
N GLY A 87 -10.24 -31.62 28.80
CA GLY A 87 -10.24 -30.18 29.02
C GLY A 87 -10.18 -29.77 30.49
N GLN A 88 -10.03 -28.46 30.71
CA GLN A 88 -9.99 -27.85 32.05
C GLN A 88 -11.40 -27.72 32.67
N ASN A 89 -12.44 -27.76 31.85
CA ASN A 89 -13.82 -27.66 32.28
C ASN A 89 -14.35 -28.99 32.81
N SER A 90 -15.25 -28.95 33.80
CA SER A 90 -16.02 -30.14 34.19
C SER A 90 -16.69 -30.76 32.97
N ALA A 91 -16.61 -32.09 32.84
CA ALA A 91 -17.14 -32.81 31.69
C ALA A 91 -18.62 -32.48 31.38
N THR A 92 -19.40 -32.10 32.41
CA THR A 92 -20.83 -31.79 32.33
C THR A 92 -21.18 -30.31 32.15
N SER A 93 -20.19 -29.42 32.00
CA SER A 93 -20.44 -27.99 31.82
C SER A 93 -21.16 -27.70 30.49
N ASN A 94 -21.61 -26.46 30.29
CA ASN A 94 -22.28 -26.06 29.04
C ASN A 94 -21.40 -26.27 27.80
N GLU A 95 -20.07 -26.27 28.00
CA GLU A 95 -19.06 -26.53 26.97
C GLU A 95 -18.09 -27.66 27.38
N GLY A 96 -18.59 -28.62 28.15
CA GLY A 96 -17.80 -29.72 28.69
C GLY A 96 -17.59 -30.86 27.69
N ALA A 97 -16.67 -31.77 27.99
CA ALA A 97 -16.28 -32.86 27.08
C ALA A 97 -17.45 -33.75 26.64
N VAL A 98 -18.55 -33.87 27.40
CA VAL A 98 -19.69 -34.71 26.97
C VAL A 98 -20.45 -34.15 25.77
N LYS A 99 -20.21 -32.88 25.39
CA LYS A 99 -20.84 -32.25 24.23
C LYS A 99 -20.45 -32.90 22.92
N ILE A 100 -19.28 -33.51 22.84
CA ILE A 100 -18.82 -34.18 21.61
C ILE A 100 -19.54 -35.50 21.29
N VAL A 101 -20.43 -36.00 22.16
CA VAL A 101 -21.21 -37.23 21.92
C VAL A 101 -22.68 -37.05 22.26
N ASP A 102 -23.18 -35.81 22.25
CA ASP A 102 -24.59 -35.52 22.55
C ASP A 102 -25.49 -35.51 21.30
N GLY A 103 -24.90 -35.68 20.12
CA GLY A 103 -25.56 -35.77 18.83
C GLY A 103 -26.06 -34.42 18.32
N LEU A 104 -25.55 -33.31 18.86
CA LEU A 104 -25.96 -31.95 18.53
C LEU A 104 -24.74 -31.11 18.16
N VAL A 105 -24.53 -30.93 16.84
CA VAL A 105 -23.49 -30.03 16.32
C VAL A 105 -23.64 -28.55 16.72
N SER A 106 -24.76 -28.18 17.36
CA SER A 106 -25.02 -26.85 17.91
C SER A 106 -24.51 -26.66 19.34
N THR A 107 -24.07 -27.73 20.00
CA THR A 107 -23.31 -27.65 21.25
C THR A 107 -21.83 -27.91 20.96
N LYS A 108 -20.93 -27.56 21.88
CA LYS A 108 -19.49 -27.74 21.67
C LYS A 108 -18.76 -28.03 22.96
N TRP A 109 -17.71 -28.83 22.87
CA TRP A 109 -16.64 -28.82 23.85
C TRP A 109 -15.74 -27.62 23.55
N LEU A 110 -15.43 -26.83 24.57
CA LEU A 110 -14.51 -25.70 24.49
C LEU A 110 -13.59 -25.76 25.70
N THR A 111 -12.28 -25.72 25.46
CA THR A 111 -11.30 -25.65 26.54
C THR A 111 -10.05 -24.93 26.06
N SER A 112 -9.45 -24.17 26.96
CA SER A 112 -8.07 -23.71 26.77
C SER A 112 -7.15 -24.92 26.79
N ILE A 113 -6.21 -24.98 25.85
CA ILE A 113 -5.13 -25.96 25.79
C ILE A 113 -3.81 -25.23 25.54
N THR A 114 -2.83 -25.55 26.35
CA THR A 114 -1.44 -25.13 26.22
C THR A 114 -0.55 -26.36 26.32
N ALA A 115 0.67 -26.25 25.78
CA ALA A 115 1.66 -27.32 25.83
C ALA A 115 2.05 -27.77 27.26
N ASN A 116 1.60 -27.07 28.31
CA ASN A 116 1.87 -27.41 29.71
C ASN A 116 0.67 -28.03 30.45
N ASP A 117 -0.50 -28.20 29.81
CA ASP A 117 -1.73 -28.63 30.49
C ASP A 117 -1.82 -30.13 30.84
N GLY A 118 -0.73 -30.90 30.67
CA GLY A 118 -0.70 -32.34 30.94
C GLY A 118 -1.89 -33.09 30.32
N ASP A 119 -2.55 -33.95 31.11
CA ASP A 119 -3.69 -34.74 30.66
C ASP A 119 -4.93 -33.93 30.24
N ALA A 120 -5.02 -32.65 30.65
CA ALA A 120 -6.18 -31.82 30.32
C ALA A 120 -6.25 -31.44 28.83
N ARG A 121 -5.18 -31.66 28.05
CA ARG A 121 -5.18 -31.46 26.59
C ARG A 121 -5.92 -32.55 25.83
N TYR A 122 -6.05 -33.75 26.40
CA TYR A 122 -6.65 -34.88 25.72
C TYR A 122 -8.16 -34.85 25.81
N LEU A 123 -8.81 -35.33 24.74
CA LEU A 123 -10.17 -35.81 24.78
C LEU A 123 -10.13 -37.33 24.93
N TYR A 124 -10.66 -37.83 26.04
CA TYR A 124 -10.46 -39.19 26.50
C TYR A 124 -11.78 -39.97 26.49
N PHE A 125 -11.72 -41.20 25.98
CA PHE A 125 -12.86 -42.09 25.80
C PHE A 125 -12.59 -43.43 26.49
N ASP A 126 -13.41 -43.80 27.48
CA ASP A 126 -13.43 -45.15 28.08
C ASP A 126 -14.72 -45.87 27.69
N PHE A 127 -14.60 -46.92 26.87
CA PHE A 127 -15.71 -47.75 26.43
C PHE A 127 -16.08 -48.86 27.44
N GLY A 128 -15.34 -48.98 28.55
CA GLY A 128 -15.50 -50.03 29.57
C GLY A 128 -15.01 -51.41 29.15
N THR A 129 -15.09 -51.72 27.85
CA THR A 129 -14.57 -52.93 27.20
C THR A 129 -13.89 -52.57 25.88
N PRO A 130 -12.91 -53.37 25.40
CA PRO A 130 -12.31 -53.14 24.10
C PRO A 130 -13.34 -53.09 22.97
N ILE A 131 -13.21 -52.09 22.11
CA ILE A 131 -14.01 -51.96 20.89
C ILE A 131 -13.11 -51.90 19.66
N GLU A 132 -13.63 -52.27 18.49
CA GLU A 132 -12.91 -52.14 17.22
C GLU A 132 -13.35 -50.85 16.52
N ILE A 133 -12.41 -50.18 15.87
CA ILE A 133 -12.64 -49.01 15.00
C ILE A 133 -11.79 -49.15 13.74
N ASP A 134 -12.24 -48.59 12.64
CA ASP A 134 -11.46 -48.41 11.40
C ASP A 134 -11.24 -46.93 11.04
N GLY A 135 -11.89 -46.01 11.76
CA GLY A 135 -11.72 -44.58 11.57
C GLY A 135 -12.39 -43.74 12.65
N TYR A 136 -12.38 -42.43 12.42
CA TYR A 136 -13.02 -41.43 13.28
C TYR A 136 -13.37 -40.18 12.45
N ASN A 137 -14.16 -39.30 13.05
CA ASN A 137 -14.48 -37.99 12.50
C ASN A 137 -14.76 -36.98 13.63
N PHE A 138 -14.68 -35.69 13.35
CA PHE A 138 -15.15 -34.64 14.26
C PHE A 138 -15.86 -33.54 13.49
N ALA A 139 -16.65 -32.74 14.22
CA ALA A 139 -17.27 -31.53 13.70
C ALA A 139 -16.69 -30.27 14.35
N THR A 140 -16.53 -29.21 13.56
CA THR A 140 -16.09 -27.88 14.02
C THR A 140 -17.11 -27.22 14.94
N GLY A 141 -16.65 -26.28 15.77
CA GLY A 141 -17.52 -25.52 16.67
C GLY A 141 -18.55 -24.63 15.97
N GLY A 142 -19.61 -24.24 16.68
CA GLY A 142 -20.69 -23.40 16.13
C GLY A 142 -20.33 -21.93 15.84
N ASP A 143 -19.16 -21.46 16.25
CA ASP A 143 -18.60 -20.12 16.05
C ASP A 143 -17.23 -20.15 15.37
N THR A 144 -16.92 -21.24 14.67
CA THR A 144 -15.69 -21.43 13.88
C THR A 144 -15.44 -20.34 12.86
N LEU A 145 -16.47 -19.86 12.15
CA LEU A 145 -16.30 -18.78 11.16
C LEU A 145 -15.76 -17.49 11.80
N THR A 146 -16.12 -17.23 13.07
CA THR A 146 -15.60 -16.09 13.84
C THR A 146 -14.26 -16.39 14.49
N TYR A 147 -14.03 -17.63 14.91
CA TYR A 147 -12.82 -18.05 15.63
C TYR A 147 -12.20 -19.30 15.00
N PRO A 148 -11.68 -19.21 13.76
CA PRO A 148 -11.14 -20.35 13.03
C PRO A 148 -9.87 -20.89 13.69
N ASN A 149 -9.19 -20.04 14.49
CA ASN A 149 -8.00 -20.37 15.24
C ASN A 149 -8.21 -21.40 16.38
N ARG A 150 -9.44 -21.87 16.58
CA ARG A 150 -9.80 -22.84 17.63
C ARG A 150 -9.94 -24.28 17.13
N ASN A 151 -9.75 -24.48 15.83
CA ASN A 151 -9.85 -25.79 15.21
C ASN A 151 -8.49 -26.49 15.20
N PRO A 152 -8.42 -27.80 15.48
CA PRO A 152 -7.18 -28.54 15.35
C PRO A 152 -6.79 -28.67 13.87
N VAL A 153 -5.50 -28.50 13.58
CA VAL A 153 -4.89 -28.73 12.25
C VAL A 153 -3.88 -29.88 12.30
N SER A 154 -3.33 -30.15 13.48
CA SER A 154 -2.47 -31.30 13.74
C SER A 154 -2.94 -32.05 14.98
N TRP A 155 -3.01 -33.39 14.94
CA TRP A 155 -3.48 -34.20 16.07
C TRP A 155 -3.07 -35.68 15.99
N LYS A 156 -3.16 -36.38 17.14
CA LYS A 156 -3.05 -37.84 17.27
C LYS A 156 -4.35 -38.47 17.73
N LEU A 157 -4.68 -39.64 17.19
CA LEU A 157 -5.63 -40.58 17.78
C LEU A 157 -4.88 -41.81 18.26
N GLU A 158 -5.06 -42.17 19.53
CA GLU A 158 -4.34 -43.28 20.16
C GLU A 158 -5.30 -44.25 20.85
N GLY A 159 -4.89 -45.50 20.97
CA GLY A 159 -5.61 -46.58 21.66
C GLY A 159 -4.79 -47.21 22.77
N SER A 160 -5.45 -47.60 23.87
CA SER A 160 -4.84 -48.31 25.00
C SER A 160 -5.80 -49.34 25.62
N ASN A 161 -5.23 -50.40 26.21
CA ASN A 161 -5.97 -51.40 26.99
C ASN A 161 -5.79 -51.25 28.50
N ASP A 162 -4.81 -50.45 28.95
CA ASP A 162 -4.45 -50.27 30.36
C ASP A 162 -4.41 -48.79 30.81
N ALA A 163 -4.65 -47.85 29.89
CA ALA A 163 -4.57 -46.40 30.09
C ALA A 163 -3.16 -45.87 30.39
N SER A 164 -2.11 -46.69 30.31
CA SER A 164 -0.72 -46.29 30.52
C SER A 164 0.13 -46.41 29.27
N GLU A 165 -0.04 -47.48 28.50
CA GLU A 165 0.69 -47.72 27.25
C GLU A 165 -0.24 -47.40 26.08
N TRP A 166 0.17 -46.48 25.22
CA TRP A 166 -0.64 -45.95 24.12
C TRP A 166 -0.04 -46.32 22.78
N THR A 167 -0.89 -46.71 21.85
CA THR A 167 -0.52 -46.98 20.45
C THR A 167 -1.15 -45.93 19.56
N ILE A 168 -0.35 -45.27 18.71
CA ILE A 168 -0.85 -44.31 17.73
C ILE A 168 -1.62 -45.06 16.63
N LEU A 169 -2.88 -44.69 16.45
CA LEU A 169 -3.80 -45.27 15.48
C LEU A 169 -3.96 -44.36 14.25
N ASP A 170 -3.96 -43.05 14.47
CA ASP A 170 -3.86 -42.05 13.41
C ASP A 170 -3.04 -40.84 13.85
N ARG A 171 -2.37 -40.20 12.89
CA ARG A 171 -1.63 -38.96 13.08
C ARG A 171 -1.85 -38.06 11.87
N ARG A 172 -2.20 -36.79 12.13
CA ARG A 172 -2.41 -35.76 11.11
C ARG A 172 -1.56 -34.55 11.45
N ILE A 173 -0.90 -34.00 10.44
CA ILE A 173 -0.06 -32.81 10.51
C ILE A 173 -0.55 -31.88 9.40
N ASP A 174 -0.71 -30.59 9.72
CA ASP A 174 -1.12 -29.52 8.80
C ASP A 174 -2.36 -29.85 7.97
N TYR A 175 -3.32 -30.55 8.55
CA TYR A 175 -4.57 -30.88 7.89
C TYR A 175 -5.44 -29.61 7.77
N PRO A 176 -5.97 -29.30 6.56
CA PRO A 176 -6.77 -28.10 6.31
C PRO A 176 -8.21 -28.27 6.83
N THR A 177 -8.37 -28.25 8.16
CA THR A 177 -9.68 -28.34 8.83
C THR A 177 -10.60 -27.21 8.36
N THR A 178 -11.87 -27.51 8.09
CA THR A 178 -12.83 -26.54 7.56
C THR A 178 -13.03 -25.35 8.49
N THR A 179 -13.29 -24.16 7.94
CA THR A 179 -13.64 -22.96 8.70
C THR A 179 -15.15 -22.73 8.80
N GLU A 180 -15.95 -23.66 8.29
CA GLU A 180 -17.41 -23.61 8.40
C GLU A 180 -17.88 -23.96 9.81
N ASN A 181 -18.99 -23.34 10.25
CA ASN A 181 -19.59 -23.64 11.56
C ASN A 181 -20.23 -25.03 11.59
N SER A 182 -20.12 -25.74 12.72
CA SER A 182 -20.89 -26.96 13.01
C SER A 182 -20.81 -28.03 11.90
N THR A 183 -19.64 -28.19 11.28
CA THR A 183 -19.47 -29.00 10.06
C THR A 183 -18.53 -30.17 10.32
N PHE A 184 -18.93 -31.37 9.89
CA PHE A 184 -18.07 -32.56 9.92
C PHE A 184 -17.01 -32.53 8.83
N GLU A 185 -15.83 -33.06 9.14
CA GLU A 185 -14.79 -33.32 8.16
C GLU A 185 -15.17 -34.48 7.23
N ALA A 186 -14.35 -34.70 6.19
CA ALA A 186 -14.47 -35.86 5.29
C ALA A 186 -14.23 -37.22 6.00
N GLY A 187 -13.80 -37.17 7.28
CA GLY A 187 -13.46 -38.27 8.16
C GLY A 187 -12.10 -38.90 7.85
N PHE A 188 -11.64 -39.74 8.77
CA PHE A 188 -10.26 -40.20 8.82
C PHE A 188 -10.17 -41.72 9.04
N THR A 189 -9.32 -42.39 8.27
CA THR A 189 -9.01 -43.82 8.44
C THR A 189 -7.82 -44.00 9.37
N ALA A 190 -7.95 -44.89 10.35
CA ALA A 190 -6.85 -45.25 11.25
C ALA A 190 -5.84 -46.12 10.50
N SER A 191 -4.69 -45.55 10.13
CA SER A 191 -3.74 -46.14 9.18
C SER A 191 -2.61 -46.93 9.85
N GLY A 192 -2.30 -46.66 11.12
CA GLY A 192 -1.26 -47.34 11.91
C GLY A 192 0.18 -47.27 11.36
N THR A 193 0.37 -46.59 10.22
CA THR A 193 1.63 -46.34 9.53
C THR A 193 1.60 -44.89 9.07
N PHE A 194 2.69 -44.17 9.30
CA PHE A 194 2.73 -42.72 9.17
C PHE A 194 3.99 -42.29 8.42
N PRO A 195 3.91 -41.30 7.54
CA PRO A 195 5.11 -40.71 6.94
C PRO A 195 5.95 -40.03 8.05
N PRO A 196 7.27 -39.86 7.84
CA PRO A 196 8.15 -39.19 8.81
C PRO A 196 7.77 -37.73 9.07
N SER A 197 8.32 -37.14 10.12
CA SER A 197 8.22 -35.70 10.40
C SER A 197 9.45 -34.95 9.87
N ILE A 198 9.27 -33.68 9.50
CA ILE A 198 10.37 -32.73 9.23
C ILE A 198 10.15 -31.54 10.17
N TRP A 199 10.89 -31.50 11.28
CA TRP A 199 10.82 -30.40 12.24
C TRP A 199 11.50 -29.15 11.72
N ALA A 200 12.71 -29.30 11.19
CA ALA A 200 13.48 -28.20 10.61
C ALA A 200 13.91 -28.53 9.19
N PHE A 201 13.77 -27.55 8.30
CA PHE A 201 14.50 -27.49 7.04
C PHE A 201 14.73 -26.03 6.71
N GLU A 202 15.91 -25.56 7.08
CA GLU A 202 16.28 -24.15 7.15
C GLU A 202 17.77 -23.97 6.88
N LEU A 203 18.28 -22.75 6.98
CA LEU A 203 19.73 -22.53 6.97
C LEU A 203 20.29 -22.66 8.38
N GLU A 204 21.56 -23.08 8.51
CA GLU A 204 22.27 -23.01 9.79
C GLU A 204 22.24 -21.57 10.33
N THR A 205 22.22 -21.42 11.66
CA THR A 205 22.16 -20.12 12.33
C THR A 205 23.20 -19.13 11.77
N ASP A 206 22.80 -17.86 11.65
CA ASP A 206 23.59 -16.75 11.10
C ASP A 206 23.96 -16.85 9.60
N GLN A 207 23.40 -17.81 8.85
CA GLN A 207 23.55 -17.85 7.39
C GLN A 207 22.54 -16.95 6.67
N ALA A 208 23.00 -16.26 5.63
CA ALA A 208 22.16 -15.45 4.76
C ALA A 208 21.40 -16.31 3.74
N MET A 209 20.11 -16.03 3.54
CA MET A 209 19.25 -16.68 2.53
C MET A 209 19.36 -16.02 1.15
N ILE A 210 19.70 -14.73 1.12
CA ILE A 210 19.99 -13.99 -0.12
C ILE A 210 21.50 -13.75 -0.14
N VAL A 211 22.22 -14.40 -1.05
CA VAL A 211 23.70 -14.39 -1.10
C VAL A 211 24.22 -13.97 -2.47
N ARG A 212 25.49 -13.57 -2.54
CA ARG A 212 26.13 -13.27 -3.83
C ARG A 212 26.50 -14.54 -4.58
N ASP A 213 26.55 -14.46 -5.91
CA ASP A 213 26.92 -15.57 -6.77
C ASP A 213 28.26 -16.20 -6.37
N GLY A 214 28.22 -17.52 -6.12
CA GLY A 214 29.38 -18.30 -5.71
C GLY A 214 29.65 -18.34 -4.20
N GLU A 215 28.88 -17.61 -3.39
CA GLU A 215 28.88 -17.77 -1.94
C GLU A 215 28.26 -19.11 -1.54
N LYS A 216 28.67 -19.59 -0.36
CA LYS A 216 28.23 -20.87 0.17
C LYS A 216 27.21 -20.64 1.27
N VAL A 217 26.21 -21.50 1.32
CA VAL A 217 25.27 -21.57 2.43
C VAL A 217 25.19 -23.00 2.93
N ARG A 218 24.76 -23.18 4.18
CA ARG A 218 24.60 -24.49 4.79
C ARG A 218 23.13 -24.76 5.09
N LEU A 219 22.59 -25.76 4.41
CA LEU A 219 21.25 -26.29 4.69
C LEU A 219 21.33 -27.11 5.97
N PHE A 220 20.32 -27.00 6.84
CA PHE A 220 20.16 -27.78 8.06
C PHE A 220 18.78 -28.46 8.07
N TRP A 221 18.71 -29.69 8.54
CA TRP A 221 17.44 -30.39 8.76
C TRP A 221 17.41 -31.22 10.03
N ASP A 222 16.22 -31.27 10.63
CA ASP A 222 15.88 -32.18 11.71
C ASP A 222 14.58 -32.92 11.37
N THR A 223 14.67 -34.25 11.37
CA THR A 223 13.66 -35.21 10.94
C THR A 223 13.33 -36.24 12.02
N TYR A 224 13.90 -36.11 13.22
CA TYR A 224 13.66 -37.08 14.29
C TYR A 224 12.29 -36.91 14.91
N ASP A 225 11.54 -37.99 15.01
CA ASP A 225 10.26 -38.01 15.68
C ASP A 225 10.32 -38.98 16.86
N GLU A 226 9.96 -38.53 18.06
CA GLU A 226 10.00 -39.38 19.26
C GLU A 226 9.02 -40.56 19.19
N ASP A 227 7.93 -40.42 18.44
CA ASP A 227 6.88 -41.43 18.28
C ASP A 227 7.18 -42.39 17.12
N LEU A 228 7.85 -41.91 16.05
CA LEU A 228 8.08 -42.69 14.82
C LEU A 228 9.54 -43.14 14.61
N GLY A 229 10.50 -42.51 15.30
CA GLY A 229 11.94 -42.68 15.07
C GLY A 229 12.43 -41.99 13.78
N ASP A 230 13.68 -42.30 13.41
CA ASP A 230 14.32 -41.74 12.22
C ASP A 230 13.66 -42.23 10.91
N PRO A 231 13.61 -41.40 9.86
CA PRO A 231 13.19 -41.86 8.53
C PRO A 231 14.16 -42.91 7.95
N ASP A 232 13.65 -43.72 7.01
CA ASP A 232 14.48 -44.70 6.29
C ASP A 232 15.40 -44.01 5.25
N LEU A 233 14.96 -42.87 4.70
CA LEU A 233 15.67 -42.12 3.66
C LEU A 233 15.33 -40.62 3.71
N VAL A 234 16.36 -39.78 3.51
CA VAL A 234 16.25 -38.34 3.31
C VAL A 234 16.91 -37.95 1.99
N GLU A 235 16.21 -37.17 1.17
CA GLU A 235 16.68 -36.65 -0.12
C GLU A 235 16.40 -35.14 -0.21
N ILE A 236 17.26 -34.39 -0.92
CA ILE A 236 17.05 -32.97 -1.21
C ILE A 236 17.09 -32.79 -2.72
N GLU A 237 16.09 -32.12 -3.30
CA GLU A 237 16.07 -31.73 -4.71
C GLU A 237 16.12 -30.19 -4.85
N PRO A 238 16.99 -29.59 -5.69
CA PRO A 238 17.98 -30.25 -6.53
C PRO A 238 19.04 -31.00 -5.72
N ALA A 239 19.48 -32.16 -6.23
CA ALA A 239 20.44 -33.03 -5.56
C ALA A 239 21.71 -32.28 -5.09
N VAL A 240 21.87 -32.17 -3.77
CA VAL A 240 23.01 -31.47 -3.14
C VAL A 240 24.26 -32.36 -3.00
N SER A 241 24.08 -33.67 -3.01
CA SER A 241 25.16 -34.64 -2.85
C SER A 241 25.02 -35.82 -3.82
N SER A 242 26.13 -36.53 -4.04
CA SER A 242 26.14 -37.78 -4.83
C SER A 242 26.02 -39.04 -3.97
N GLY A 243 25.91 -38.90 -2.64
CA GLY A 243 25.76 -39.98 -1.66
C GLY A 243 24.45 -39.89 -0.89
N THR A 244 24.21 -40.86 -0.01
CA THR A 244 23.05 -40.84 0.90
C THR A 244 23.27 -39.79 1.97
N LEU A 245 22.26 -38.95 2.22
CA LEU A 245 22.25 -37.97 3.31
C LEU A 245 22.00 -38.66 4.65
N GLU A 246 22.55 -38.11 5.73
CA GLU A 246 22.23 -38.60 7.07
C GLU A 246 20.74 -38.32 7.39
N PRO A 247 20.01 -39.33 7.91
CA PRO A 247 18.56 -39.26 8.04
C PRO A 247 18.08 -38.43 9.24
N TYR A 248 18.97 -37.87 10.06
CA TYR A 248 18.64 -37.14 11.28
C TYR A 248 19.69 -36.04 11.57
N GLU A 249 19.20 -34.89 12.06
CA GLU A 249 19.95 -33.73 12.61
C GLU A 249 21.30 -33.54 11.93
N SER A 250 21.24 -33.06 10.69
CA SER A 250 22.40 -32.94 9.82
C SER A 250 22.36 -31.68 8.98
N ASP A 251 23.48 -31.44 8.32
CA ASP A 251 23.69 -30.25 7.52
C ASP A 251 24.44 -30.57 6.22
N PHE A 252 24.30 -29.70 5.23
CA PHE A 252 25.06 -29.79 3.99
C PHE A 252 25.38 -28.41 3.40
N GLU A 253 26.65 -28.18 3.09
CA GLU A 253 27.13 -26.95 2.46
C GLU A 253 26.93 -27.00 0.93
N ILE A 254 26.23 -26.01 0.38
CA ILE A 254 25.94 -25.87 -1.04
C ILE A 254 26.48 -24.54 -1.58
N VAL A 255 26.62 -24.47 -2.91
CA VAL A 255 26.74 -23.22 -3.67
C VAL A 255 25.45 -23.10 -4.48
N PRO A 256 24.54 -22.16 -4.16
CA PRO A 256 23.33 -21.98 -4.93
C PRO A 256 23.62 -21.64 -6.41
N PRO A 257 22.76 -22.07 -7.35
CA PRO A 257 22.81 -21.63 -8.74
C PRO A 257 22.86 -20.10 -8.86
N ALA A 258 23.79 -19.60 -9.66
CA ALA A 258 24.04 -18.16 -9.81
C ALA A 258 22.86 -17.44 -10.48
N GLY A 259 22.43 -16.32 -9.90
CA GLY A 259 21.35 -15.47 -10.41
C GLY A 259 19.95 -16.07 -10.35
N GLU A 260 19.71 -17.07 -9.50
CA GLU A 260 18.43 -17.80 -9.43
C GLU A 260 17.87 -17.87 -7.99
N ASP A 261 16.54 -17.89 -7.90
CA ASP A 261 15.80 -18.27 -6.70
C ASP A 261 15.61 -19.79 -6.74
N THR A 262 16.44 -20.54 -5.99
CA THR A 262 16.42 -22.00 -6.02
C THR A 262 15.61 -22.55 -4.87
N VAL A 263 14.52 -23.27 -5.18
CA VAL A 263 13.74 -24.00 -4.20
C VAL A 263 14.38 -25.36 -3.95
N TYR A 264 14.90 -25.56 -2.75
CA TYR A 264 15.32 -26.87 -2.25
C TYR A 264 14.13 -27.56 -1.60
N THR A 265 13.93 -28.84 -1.88
CA THR A 265 12.87 -29.67 -1.29
C THR A 265 13.50 -30.85 -0.57
N LEU A 266 13.47 -30.82 0.76
CA LEU A 266 13.80 -31.97 1.59
C LEU A 266 12.62 -32.95 1.57
N THR A 267 12.87 -34.22 1.30
CA THR A 267 11.88 -35.30 1.38
C THR A 267 12.39 -36.39 2.30
N ALA A 268 11.66 -36.64 3.38
CA ALA A 268 11.90 -37.75 4.30
C ALA A 268 10.89 -38.87 4.01
N SER A 269 11.34 -40.12 3.95
CA SER A 269 10.47 -41.25 3.61
C SER A 269 10.73 -42.48 4.47
N ASN A 270 9.67 -43.26 4.69
CA ASN A 270 9.69 -44.56 5.32
C ASN A 270 8.59 -45.46 4.73
N SER A 271 8.40 -46.66 5.27
CA SER A 271 7.32 -47.58 4.84
C SER A 271 5.89 -47.03 4.98
N GLY A 272 5.67 -45.98 5.77
CA GLY A 272 4.39 -45.30 5.97
C GLY A 272 4.12 -44.14 5.00
N GLY A 273 5.10 -43.74 4.19
CA GLY A 273 4.96 -42.69 3.17
C GLY A 273 6.14 -41.72 3.17
N SER A 274 5.91 -40.54 2.59
CA SER A 274 6.90 -39.47 2.51
C SER A 274 6.31 -38.13 2.95
N THR A 275 7.14 -37.30 3.58
CA THR A 275 6.86 -35.89 3.92
C THR A 275 7.91 -35.02 3.26
N SER A 276 7.52 -33.83 2.81
CA SER A 276 8.45 -32.89 2.18
C SER A 276 8.32 -31.48 2.76
N LYS A 277 9.44 -30.75 2.85
CA LYS A 277 9.50 -29.33 3.26
C LYS A 277 10.42 -28.58 2.30
N THR A 278 10.10 -27.32 2.00
CA THR A 278 10.84 -26.51 1.04
C THR A 278 11.56 -25.34 1.69
N LEU A 279 12.73 -24.99 1.15
CA LEU A 279 13.49 -23.80 1.50
C LEU A 279 13.99 -23.14 0.22
N THR A 280 13.73 -21.85 0.04
CA THR A 280 14.28 -21.09 -1.09
C THR A 280 15.62 -20.47 -0.69
N VAL A 281 16.61 -20.50 -1.57
CA VAL A 281 17.84 -19.71 -1.42
C VAL A 281 18.01 -18.90 -2.70
N ARG A 282 18.17 -17.59 -2.56
CA ARG A 282 18.39 -16.68 -3.68
C ARG A 282 19.88 -16.40 -3.83
N SER A 283 20.40 -16.59 -5.03
CA SER A 283 21.73 -16.10 -5.42
C SER A 283 21.58 -14.90 -6.34
N VAL A 284 22.36 -13.86 -6.09
CA VAL A 284 22.38 -12.65 -6.90
C VAL A 284 23.76 -12.33 -7.44
N ALA A 285 23.83 -11.75 -8.64
CA ALA A 285 25.10 -11.36 -9.25
C ALA A 285 25.88 -10.32 -8.42
N GLY A 286 25.20 -9.58 -7.54
CA GLY A 286 25.76 -8.37 -6.92
C GLY A 286 25.78 -7.21 -7.91
N GLY A 287 25.98 -6.00 -7.41
CA GLY A 287 26.08 -4.80 -8.25
C GLY A 287 25.73 -3.55 -7.48
N SER A 288 25.52 -2.45 -8.19
CA SER A 288 25.13 -1.19 -7.59
C SER A 288 24.04 -0.49 -8.39
N ALA A 289 23.14 0.20 -7.70
CA ALA A 289 22.12 1.07 -8.27
C ALA A 289 22.40 2.52 -7.85
N SER A 290 22.22 3.49 -8.74
CA SER A 290 22.47 4.90 -8.45
C SER A 290 21.28 5.76 -8.81
N TYR A 291 20.57 6.27 -7.81
CA TYR A 291 19.35 7.05 -7.98
C TYR A 291 19.23 8.15 -6.93
N PRO A 292 18.61 9.30 -7.27
CA PRO A 292 18.23 10.32 -6.29
C PRO A 292 17.01 9.90 -5.46
N TYR A 293 16.21 8.94 -5.92
CA TYR A 293 15.05 8.42 -5.18
C TYR A 293 15.11 6.90 -5.07
N PHE A 294 14.81 6.36 -3.90
CA PHE A 294 14.56 4.94 -3.69
C PHE A 294 13.21 4.73 -3.02
N ARG A 295 12.51 3.66 -3.38
CA ARG A 295 11.21 3.28 -2.82
C ARG A 295 11.22 1.83 -2.37
N PHE A 296 10.95 1.61 -1.08
CA PHE A 296 10.73 0.29 -0.51
C PHE A 296 9.24 0.07 -0.33
N THR A 297 8.70 -0.96 -0.98
CA THR A 297 7.28 -1.32 -0.91
C THR A 297 7.14 -2.72 -0.34
N PRO A 298 6.63 -2.88 0.90
CA PRO A 298 6.24 -4.19 1.38
C PRO A 298 5.07 -4.73 0.55
N MET A 299 5.19 -6.00 0.14
CA MET A 299 4.19 -6.70 -0.65
C MET A 299 3.43 -7.73 0.18
N ALA A 300 4.01 -8.20 1.28
CA ALA A 300 3.34 -9.03 2.28
C ALA A 300 4.07 -8.95 3.62
N THR A 301 3.30 -9.15 4.69
CA THR A 301 3.80 -9.34 6.07
C THR A 301 3.61 -10.79 6.50
N ARG A 302 4.28 -11.20 7.58
CA ARG A 302 4.27 -12.60 8.06
C ARG A 302 2.86 -13.16 8.25
N SER A 303 1.89 -12.36 8.70
CA SER A 303 0.49 -12.80 8.83
C SER A 303 -0.42 -12.46 7.64
N GLY A 304 0.13 -11.93 6.53
CA GLY A 304 -0.62 -11.55 5.34
C GLY A 304 -1.48 -10.28 5.48
N GLY A 305 -1.27 -9.47 6.52
CA GLY A 305 -1.96 -8.19 6.72
C GLY A 305 -1.28 -7.04 5.98
N SER A 306 -1.99 -5.92 5.83
CA SER A 306 -1.44 -4.67 5.26
C SER A 306 -0.57 -3.90 6.25
N ARG A 307 -0.74 -4.13 7.56
CA ARG A 307 -0.02 -3.40 8.60
C ARG A 307 1.45 -3.81 8.64
N MET A 308 2.37 -2.85 8.52
CA MET A 308 3.82 -3.06 8.60
C MET A 308 4.44 -2.31 9.79
N GLU A 309 5.54 -2.86 10.31
CA GLU A 309 6.36 -2.20 11.34
C GLU A 309 7.85 -2.38 11.03
N LEU A 310 8.65 -1.31 11.11
CA LEU A 310 10.11 -1.31 10.94
C LEU A 310 10.74 -0.30 11.91
N SER A 311 11.98 -0.53 12.37
CA SER A 311 12.68 0.39 13.29
C SER A 311 13.82 1.14 12.63
N GLU A 312 14.42 0.58 11.58
CA GLU A 312 15.54 1.20 10.86
C GLU A 312 15.61 0.64 9.43
N PHE A 313 16.11 1.45 8.50
CA PHE A 313 16.40 1.10 7.13
C PHE A 313 17.76 1.67 6.71
N ARG A 314 18.67 0.79 6.27
CA ARG A 314 20.04 1.16 5.90
C ARG A 314 20.31 0.85 4.44
N PHE A 315 21.00 1.77 3.78
CA PHE A 315 21.63 1.54 2.49
C PHE A 315 23.13 1.29 2.67
N PHE A 316 23.70 0.43 1.83
CA PHE A 316 25.13 0.10 1.84
C PHE A 316 25.79 0.55 0.54
N HIS A 317 27.05 0.95 0.62
CA HIS A 317 27.92 1.21 -0.52
C HIS A 317 29.34 0.76 -0.20
N GLU A 318 29.96 -0.02 -1.10
CA GLU A 318 31.29 -0.62 -0.93
C GLU A 318 31.39 -1.44 0.37
N GLY A 319 30.29 -2.11 0.76
CA GLY A 319 30.20 -2.93 1.96
C GLY A 319 30.18 -2.16 3.28
N SER A 320 29.88 -0.85 3.25
CA SER A 320 29.69 -0.03 4.45
C SER A 320 28.30 0.62 4.44
N ALA A 321 27.63 0.66 5.59
CA ALA A 321 26.37 1.38 5.73
C ALA A 321 26.59 2.90 5.50
N LEU A 322 25.70 3.51 4.72
CA LEU A 322 25.66 4.96 4.52
C LEU A 322 25.17 5.64 5.81
N ASN A 323 25.83 6.73 6.21
CA ASN A 323 25.41 7.53 7.35
C ASN A 323 24.35 8.54 6.89
N LEU A 324 23.08 8.21 7.09
CA LEU A 324 21.95 9.03 6.65
C LEU A 324 21.50 9.99 7.75
N SER A 325 20.95 11.14 7.35
CA SER A 325 20.29 12.07 8.26
C SER A 325 19.00 12.59 7.61
N ALA A 326 17.87 12.37 8.28
CA ALA A 326 16.58 12.85 7.79
C ALA A 326 16.46 14.37 7.89
N SER A 327 16.34 15.05 6.75
CA SER A 327 16.22 16.51 6.68
C SER A 327 14.81 17.03 6.99
N ASN A 328 13.80 16.16 6.94
CA ASN A 328 12.42 16.44 7.34
C ASN A 328 12.10 16.06 8.79
N ALA A 329 13.12 15.74 9.61
CA ALA A 329 12.95 15.57 11.05
C ALA A 329 12.80 16.93 11.76
N VAL A 330 11.96 16.99 12.81
CA VAL A 330 12.05 18.09 13.80
C VAL A 330 13.47 18.05 14.39
N PRO A 331 14.23 19.16 14.45
CA PRO A 331 15.64 19.11 14.82
C PRO A 331 15.82 18.56 16.24
N ALA A 332 16.22 17.28 16.33
CA ALA A 332 16.72 16.71 17.56
C ALA A 332 18.08 17.34 17.86
N GLN A 333 18.19 17.95 19.04
CA GLN A 333 19.44 18.53 19.51
C GLN A 333 20.51 17.44 19.64
N GLU A 334 21.52 17.46 18.77
CA GLU A 334 22.65 16.53 18.86
C GLU A 334 23.33 16.62 20.22
N THR A 335 23.35 15.51 20.97
CA THR A 335 24.19 15.36 22.16
C THR A 335 25.30 14.35 21.92
N GLY A 336 26.18 14.70 20.98
CA GLY A 336 27.65 14.58 21.01
C GLY A 336 28.35 13.23 21.21
N SER A 337 29.37 12.97 20.39
CA SER A 337 30.77 13.06 20.85
C SER A 337 31.79 12.94 19.70
N ASN A 338 32.80 13.82 19.76
CA ASN A 338 34.06 13.82 19.00
C ASN A 338 33.99 14.15 17.50
N GLY A 339 33.92 15.45 17.17
CA GLY A 339 34.95 16.20 16.42
C GLY A 339 35.64 15.60 15.18
N SER A 340 35.08 14.58 14.54
CA SER A 340 35.37 14.20 13.16
C SER A 340 34.18 14.64 12.32
N ASP A 341 34.42 15.34 11.21
CA ASP A 341 33.41 15.55 10.18
C ASP A 341 32.87 14.16 9.77
N ILE A 342 31.69 13.80 10.29
CA ILE A 342 30.92 12.66 9.77
C ILE A 342 30.21 13.23 8.56
N ASP A 343 30.58 12.75 7.38
CA ASP A 343 29.94 13.10 6.11
C ASP A 343 28.54 12.45 6.12
N LEU A 344 27.55 13.21 6.59
CA LEU A 344 26.15 12.79 6.65
C LEU A 344 25.49 13.04 5.31
N ILE A 345 24.78 12.02 4.80
CA ILE A 345 23.99 12.13 3.57
C ILE A 345 22.57 12.56 3.97
N SER A 346 22.19 13.77 3.57
CA SER A 346 20.84 14.32 3.74
C SER A 346 19.83 13.51 2.93
N VAL A 347 18.74 13.10 3.55
CA VAL A 347 17.63 12.37 2.92
C VAL A 347 16.29 12.88 3.43
N VAL A 348 15.29 13.00 2.56
CA VAL A 348 13.90 13.19 2.94
C VAL A 348 13.23 11.82 2.93
N VAL A 349 12.63 11.40 4.05
CA VAL A 349 11.94 10.10 4.14
C VAL A 349 10.45 10.31 4.29
N THR A 350 9.66 9.75 3.37
CA THR A 350 8.19 9.87 3.35
C THR A 350 7.52 8.50 3.24
N ASN A 351 6.23 8.44 3.58
CA ASN A 351 5.36 7.27 3.33
C ASN A 351 4.12 7.73 2.55
N PRO A 352 4.22 7.94 1.22
CA PRO A 352 3.08 8.29 0.39
C PRO A 352 2.00 7.19 0.40
N GLY A 353 0.77 7.56 0.74
CA GLY A 353 -0.37 6.62 0.86
C GLY A 353 -0.40 5.79 2.14
N GLY A 354 0.56 6.00 3.06
CA GLY A 354 0.56 5.40 4.39
C GLY A 354 -0.48 6.00 5.32
N THR A 355 -1.03 5.19 6.22
CA THR A 355 -1.92 5.65 7.30
C THR A 355 -1.19 5.53 8.63
N PHE A 356 -0.78 6.67 9.19
CA PHE A 356 -0.17 6.73 10.51
C PHE A 356 -1.19 6.43 11.62
N GLU A 357 -0.79 5.68 12.64
CA GLU A 357 -1.62 5.46 13.83
C GLU A 357 -1.70 6.74 14.70
N PRO A 358 -2.76 6.94 15.51
CA PRO A 358 -3.12 8.22 16.17
C PRO A 358 -2.11 8.82 17.19
N ASN A 359 -0.88 8.34 17.26
CA ASN A 359 0.12 8.68 18.25
C ASN A 359 1.56 8.76 17.69
N GLU A 360 1.75 8.67 16.37
CA GLU A 360 3.06 8.92 15.75
C GLU A 360 3.21 10.37 15.29
N THR A 361 4.18 11.10 15.88
CA THR A 361 4.46 12.50 15.54
C THR A 361 5.60 12.69 14.53
N LEU A 362 6.34 11.62 14.20
CA LEU A 362 7.55 11.68 13.35
C LEU A 362 7.53 10.73 12.13
N GLY A 363 6.58 9.79 12.01
CA GLY A 363 6.36 8.98 10.81
C GLY A 363 7.60 8.23 10.28
N ALA A 364 7.73 8.14 8.94
CA ALA A 364 8.78 7.37 8.24
C ALA A 364 10.22 7.86 8.49
N VAL A 365 10.38 9.07 9.03
CA VAL A 365 11.68 9.67 9.39
C VAL A 365 12.47 8.81 10.37
N ARG A 366 11.79 8.02 11.20
CA ARG A 366 12.43 7.13 12.18
C ARG A 366 13.29 6.04 11.56
N LEU A 367 13.03 5.69 10.29
CA LEU A 367 13.77 4.64 9.61
C LEU A 367 15.23 4.99 9.33
N VAL A 368 15.66 6.24 9.56
CA VAL A 368 17.05 6.68 9.35
C VAL A 368 17.56 7.45 10.57
N ASP A 369 17.04 7.18 11.76
CA ASP A 369 17.44 7.86 12.99
C ASP A 369 18.70 7.23 13.64
N GLY A 370 19.14 6.08 13.13
CA GLY A 370 20.34 5.38 13.57
C GLY A 370 20.12 4.47 14.78
N PHE A 371 18.87 4.22 15.19
CA PHE A 371 18.52 3.42 16.35
C PHE A 371 17.61 2.24 16.00
N THR A 372 18.09 1.02 16.26
CA THR A 372 17.25 -0.19 16.13
C THR A 372 16.29 -0.38 17.32
N ASN A 373 16.43 0.41 18.39
CA ASN A 373 15.63 0.28 19.60
C ASN A 373 15.21 1.62 20.21
N ASP A 374 14.16 1.54 21.03
CA ASP A 374 13.63 2.64 21.82
C ASP A 374 14.70 3.33 22.70
N LYS A 375 14.94 4.63 22.46
CA LYS A 375 15.71 5.51 23.34
C LYS A 375 14.96 6.79 23.66
N PRO A 376 15.14 7.36 24.88
CA PRO A 376 14.63 8.68 25.17
C PRO A 376 15.39 9.71 24.32
N THR A 377 14.72 10.23 23.30
CA THR A 377 15.18 11.39 22.54
C THR A 377 14.80 12.67 23.29
N GLY A 378 15.57 13.74 23.09
CA GLY A 378 15.42 15.02 23.82
C GLY A 378 14.12 15.78 23.53
N ASP A 379 13.26 15.24 22.68
CA ASP A 379 11.93 15.71 22.29
C ASP A 379 10.78 15.06 23.11
N GLY A 380 11.09 14.10 23.99
CA GLY A 380 10.10 13.44 24.84
C GLY A 380 9.42 12.21 24.22
N VAL A 381 9.84 11.78 23.03
CA VAL A 381 9.43 10.50 22.43
C VAL A 381 10.50 9.45 22.73
N THR A 382 10.12 8.18 22.89
CA THR A 382 11.06 7.12 23.30
C THR A 382 11.23 6.01 22.27
N THR A 383 10.63 6.11 21.08
CA THR A 383 10.51 4.98 20.14
C THR A 383 11.20 5.22 18.81
N SER A 384 11.98 4.28 18.26
CA SER A 384 12.48 4.32 16.86
C SER A 384 11.54 3.61 15.87
N ARG A 385 10.42 3.09 16.39
CA ARG A 385 9.40 2.37 15.64
C ARG A 385 8.67 3.25 14.62
N PHE A 386 8.67 2.82 13.36
CA PHE A 386 7.75 3.27 12.30
C PHE A 386 6.62 2.24 12.13
N MET A 387 5.37 2.72 12.14
CA MET A 387 4.19 1.91 11.87
C MET A 387 3.38 2.46 10.71
N ASP A 388 2.87 1.56 9.88
CA ASP A 388 1.88 1.89 8.88
C ASP A 388 0.77 0.84 8.84
N ALA A 389 -0.49 1.29 8.92
CA ALA A 389 -1.66 0.43 8.89
C ALA A 389 -2.06 -0.01 7.46
N SER A 390 -1.66 0.73 6.43
CA SER A 390 -2.07 0.49 5.03
C SER A 390 -1.03 -0.25 4.18
N GLY A 391 0.22 -0.39 4.64
CA GLY A 391 1.29 -1.06 3.89
C GLY A 391 1.78 -0.22 2.71
N GLY A 392 1.75 1.10 2.88
CA GLY A 392 2.28 2.09 1.97
C GLY A 392 3.79 1.94 1.75
N ALA A 393 4.26 2.54 0.67
CA ALA A 393 5.66 2.50 0.31
C ALA A 393 6.43 3.55 1.09
N VAL A 394 7.65 3.22 1.53
CA VAL A 394 8.59 4.19 2.09
C VAL A 394 9.45 4.74 0.97
N VAL A 395 9.51 6.08 0.84
CA VAL A 395 10.32 6.78 -0.17
C VAL A 395 11.46 7.52 0.50
N PHE A 396 12.67 7.30 -0.02
CA PHE A 396 13.91 7.98 0.36
C PHE A 396 14.33 8.90 -0.79
N ALA A 397 14.25 10.21 -0.57
CA ALA A 397 14.61 11.23 -1.56
C ALA A 397 15.90 11.95 -1.15
N PHE A 398 16.94 11.79 -1.96
CA PHE A 398 18.26 12.38 -1.77
C PHE A 398 18.40 13.65 -2.63
N GLU A 399 19.24 14.58 -2.19
CA GLU A 399 19.53 15.82 -2.94
C GLU A 399 20.24 15.55 -4.28
N SER A 400 20.92 14.41 -4.39
CA SER A 400 21.58 13.94 -5.61
C SER A 400 21.61 12.42 -5.64
N ALA A 401 21.97 11.84 -6.78
CA ALA A 401 21.99 10.40 -6.93
C ALA A 401 22.96 9.73 -5.94
N VAL A 402 22.43 8.82 -5.12
CA VAL A 402 23.21 7.99 -4.19
C VAL A 402 23.39 6.61 -4.81
N THR A 403 24.63 6.11 -4.80
CA THR A 403 24.94 4.75 -5.23
C THR A 403 24.86 3.80 -4.05
N ILE A 404 24.12 2.70 -4.21
CA ILE A 404 23.98 1.64 -3.21
C ILE A 404 24.37 0.29 -3.82
N ASP A 405 24.95 -0.62 -3.04
CA ASP A 405 25.24 -2.02 -3.41
C ASP A 405 24.53 -3.06 -2.53
N GLY A 406 23.80 -2.58 -1.50
CA GLY A 406 22.92 -3.39 -0.66
C GLY A 406 22.00 -2.53 0.19
N TYR A 407 21.08 -3.19 0.88
CA TYR A 407 20.19 -2.58 1.86
C TYR A 407 19.88 -3.55 3.01
N GLN A 408 19.32 -3.04 4.09
CA GLN A 408 18.94 -3.81 5.28
C GLN A 408 17.81 -3.07 5.99
N PHE A 409 16.97 -3.80 6.70
CA PHE A 409 16.01 -3.22 7.64
C PHE A 409 16.02 -3.95 8.98
N ALA A 410 15.51 -3.29 10.02
CA ALA A 410 15.43 -3.85 11.38
C ALA A 410 13.97 -4.06 11.83
N THR A 411 13.76 -5.15 12.57
CA THR A 411 12.48 -5.42 13.25
C THR A 411 12.31 -4.45 14.42
N THR A 412 11.07 -4.15 14.77
CA THR A 412 10.76 -3.26 15.91
C THR A 412 10.76 -4.06 17.22
N ASP A 413 10.34 -3.47 18.32
CA ASP A 413 9.97 -4.14 19.58
C ASP A 413 8.49 -4.59 19.62
N GLY A 414 7.74 -4.33 18.54
CA GLY A 414 6.33 -4.68 18.34
C GLY A 414 6.06 -6.18 18.08
N ASN A 415 5.00 -6.48 17.34
CA ASN A 415 4.62 -7.87 17.05
C ASN A 415 5.27 -8.39 15.78
N THR A 416 5.52 -9.70 15.72
CA THR A 416 6.15 -10.35 14.55
C THR A 416 5.19 -10.39 13.36
N ASN A 417 3.88 -10.48 13.55
CA ASN A 417 2.92 -10.62 12.44
C ASN A 417 3.01 -9.52 11.36
N THR A 418 3.49 -8.33 11.71
CA THR A 418 3.65 -7.17 10.82
C THR A 418 5.00 -7.06 10.13
N ASP A 419 5.96 -7.94 10.42
CA ASP A 419 7.28 -7.83 9.80
C ASP A 419 7.16 -8.15 8.30
N PRO A 420 7.77 -7.34 7.40
CA PRO A 420 7.76 -7.62 5.97
C PRO A 420 8.43 -8.96 5.66
N VAL A 421 7.78 -9.78 4.83
CA VAL A 421 8.35 -11.05 4.33
C VAL A 421 8.47 -11.06 2.80
N ARG A 422 7.79 -10.14 2.12
CA ARG A 422 7.95 -9.88 0.69
C ARG A 422 7.96 -8.38 0.45
N TRP A 423 8.78 -7.92 -0.48
CA TRP A 423 8.90 -6.50 -0.81
C TRP A 423 9.52 -6.28 -2.18
N VAL A 424 9.44 -5.04 -2.64
CA VAL A 424 10.11 -4.53 -3.83
C VAL A 424 10.93 -3.31 -3.44
N LEU A 425 12.15 -3.21 -3.96
CA LEU A 425 12.95 -2.00 -3.93
C LEU A 425 13.05 -1.42 -5.35
N GLU A 426 12.76 -0.14 -5.50
CA GLU A 426 12.82 0.57 -6.78
C GLU A 426 13.67 1.84 -6.64
N GLY A 427 14.22 2.30 -7.76
CA GLY A 427 14.96 3.54 -7.87
C GLY A 427 14.38 4.44 -8.96
N SER A 428 14.36 5.75 -8.73
CA SER A 428 13.85 6.73 -9.68
C SER A 428 14.81 7.90 -9.85
N VAL A 429 14.84 8.48 -11.05
CA VAL A 429 15.59 9.71 -11.35
C VAL A 429 14.78 10.99 -11.09
N ASP A 430 13.45 10.88 -11.04
CA ASP A 430 12.52 12.00 -10.97
C ASP A 430 11.45 11.87 -9.87
N GLY A 431 11.43 10.74 -9.15
CA GLY A 431 10.45 10.45 -8.09
C GLY A 431 9.10 9.96 -8.60
N SER A 432 8.90 9.85 -9.92
CA SER A 432 7.63 9.51 -10.56
C SER A 432 7.73 8.23 -11.40
N GLU A 433 8.82 8.04 -12.16
CA GLU A 433 9.10 6.81 -12.90
C GLU A 433 10.06 5.91 -12.11
N TRP A 434 9.58 4.72 -11.75
CA TRP A 434 10.31 3.80 -10.88
C TRP A 434 10.90 2.64 -11.69
N THR A 435 12.20 2.43 -11.54
CA THR A 435 12.92 1.27 -12.08
C THR A 435 13.12 0.26 -10.98
N LEU A 436 12.82 -1.00 -11.25
CA LEU A 436 13.03 -2.07 -10.29
C LEU A 436 14.53 -2.24 -9.96
N VAL A 437 14.86 -2.26 -8.68
CA VAL A 437 16.22 -2.45 -8.15
C VAL A 437 16.36 -3.84 -7.55
N ASP A 438 15.37 -4.28 -6.75
CA ASP A 438 15.28 -5.62 -6.22
C ASP A 438 13.83 -6.07 -6.05
N ASN A 439 13.56 -7.36 -6.21
CA ASN A 439 12.22 -7.95 -6.16
C ASN A 439 12.22 -9.21 -5.30
N VAL A 440 11.81 -9.11 -4.03
CA VAL A 440 11.70 -10.25 -3.11
C VAL A 440 10.21 -10.58 -2.95
N THR A 441 9.59 -11.11 -4.01
CA THR A 441 8.16 -11.44 -4.01
C THR A 441 7.83 -12.88 -4.37
N ALA A 442 8.80 -13.63 -4.91
CA ALA A 442 8.63 -15.02 -5.33
C ALA A 442 8.55 -16.00 -4.15
N PHE A 443 9.03 -15.61 -2.97
CA PHE A 443 9.03 -16.40 -1.74
C PHE A 443 8.89 -15.49 -0.52
N ASP A 444 8.41 -16.01 0.59
CA ASP A 444 8.43 -15.31 1.88
C ASP A 444 9.84 -15.43 2.48
N TYR A 445 10.52 -14.30 2.62
CA TYR A 445 11.78 -14.22 3.34
C TYR A 445 11.52 -14.42 4.85
N PRO A 446 12.29 -15.29 5.54
CA PRO A 446 12.16 -15.56 6.96
C PRO A 446 12.77 -14.41 7.75
N THR A 447 12.09 -13.27 7.77
CA THR A 447 12.46 -12.15 8.63
C THR A 447 12.61 -12.66 10.06
N THR A 448 13.67 -12.23 10.74
CA THR A 448 13.95 -12.71 12.10
C THR A 448 12.77 -12.44 13.04
N GLU A 449 12.53 -13.36 13.97
CA GLU A 449 11.55 -13.14 15.04
C GLU A 449 12.18 -12.45 16.26
N ASP A 450 13.52 -12.36 16.30
CA ASP A 450 14.21 -11.51 17.25
C ASP A 450 13.78 -10.05 17.02
N ARG A 451 13.54 -9.35 18.13
CA ARG A 451 13.04 -7.97 18.15
C ARG A 451 14.19 -6.99 18.29
N ASP A 452 14.02 -5.78 17.76
CA ASP A 452 15.07 -4.76 17.66
C ASP A 452 16.32 -5.28 16.93
N ALA A 453 16.11 -6.22 15.99
CA ALA A 453 17.16 -6.99 15.35
C ALA A 453 17.24 -6.65 13.87
N ASP A 454 18.48 -6.53 13.39
CA ASP A 454 18.75 -6.35 11.98
C ASP A 454 18.45 -7.65 11.21
N THR A 455 17.86 -7.50 10.03
CA THR A 455 17.89 -8.56 9.00
C THR A 455 19.31 -8.76 8.48
N GLN A 456 19.53 -9.77 7.63
CA GLN A 456 20.78 -9.82 6.88
C GLN A 456 20.97 -8.56 6.01
N GLU A 457 22.20 -8.28 5.59
CA GLU A 457 22.41 -7.38 4.46
C GLU A 457 21.88 -8.06 3.18
N PHE A 458 21.06 -7.36 2.42
CA PHE A 458 20.53 -7.81 1.14
C PHE A 458 21.43 -7.28 0.00
N PRO A 459 22.28 -8.13 -0.62
CA PRO A 459 23.03 -7.73 -1.80
C PRO A 459 22.08 -7.52 -2.99
N LEU A 460 22.38 -6.52 -3.83
CA LEU A 460 21.53 -6.25 -4.99
C LEU A 460 21.67 -7.30 -6.12
N PRO A 461 20.61 -7.55 -6.90
CA PRO A 461 20.63 -8.50 -8.03
C PRO A 461 21.55 -8.11 -9.19
N GLY A 462 21.98 -6.84 -9.27
CA GLY A 462 22.80 -6.31 -10.37
C GLY A 462 22.36 -4.92 -10.81
N ALA A 463 22.80 -4.48 -12.00
CA ALA A 463 22.31 -3.22 -12.58
C ALA A 463 20.78 -3.29 -12.75
N SER A 464 20.09 -2.24 -12.29
CA SER A 464 18.64 -2.12 -12.14
C SER A 464 17.86 -2.98 -13.13
N LEU A 465 17.18 -3.99 -12.61
CA LEU A 465 16.32 -4.86 -13.38
C LEU A 465 15.20 -3.98 -13.95
N LYS A 466 15.08 -3.82 -15.28
CA LYS A 466 13.79 -3.35 -15.81
C LYS A 466 12.71 -4.32 -15.35
N PRO A 467 11.50 -3.87 -14.98
CA PRO A 467 10.49 -4.73 -14.40
C PRO A 467 10.21 -5.93 -15.30
N SER A 468 10.73 -7.09 -14.91
CA SER A 468 10.24 -8.39 -15.33
C SER A 468 9.20 -8.77 -14.30
N VAL A 469 7.97 -8.33 -14.52
CA VAL A 469 6.83 -9.00 -13.88
C VAL A 469 6.82 -10.39 -14.48
N ASP A 470 7.13 -11.41 -13.67
CA ASP A 470 6.92 -12.80 -14.06
C ASP A 470 5.44 -12.96 -14.43
N ALA A 471 5.23 -12.92 -15.73
CA ALA A 471 3.94 -12.98 -16.35
C ALA A 471 3.49 -14.43 -16.31
N VAL A 472 2.31 -14.67 -15.71
CA VAL A 472 1.36 -15.56 -16.39
C VAL A 472 1.37 -15.12 -17.86
N PRO A 473 1.80 -15.97 -18.81
CA PRO A 473 1.99 -15.54 -20.19
C PRO A 473 0.68 -14.94 -20.69
N ALA A 474 0.74 -13.67 -21.12
CA ALA A 474 -0.45 -12.97 -21.55
C ALA A 474 -0.98 -13.57 -22.85
N VAL A 475 -2.30 -13.68 -22.94
CA VAL A 475 -3.01 -13.96 -24.17
C VAL A 475 -3.02 -12.66 -24.97
N VAL A 476 -2.33 -12.66 -26.11
CA VAL A 476 -2.09 -11.45 -26.91
C VAL A 476 -3.18 -11.30 -27.96
N TRP A 477 -3.74 -10.10 -28.09
CA TRP A 477 -4.63 -9.75 -29.17
C TRP A 477 -3.88 -9.67 -30.49
N THR A 478 -4.29 -10.49 -31.46
CA THR A 478 -3.72 -10.54 -32.80
C THR A 478 -4.56 -9.79 -33.84
N GLY A 479 -5.86 -9.60 -33.57
CA GLY A 479 -6.77 -8.89 -34.48
C GLY A 479 -6.88 -9.50 -35.89
N THR A 480 -6.73 -10.83 -36.00
CA THR A 480 -6.68 -11.55 -37.29
C THR A 480 -7.97 -11.40 -38.11
N GLU A 481 -9.12 -11.31 -37.45
CA GLU A 481 -10.46 -11.04 -38.01
C GLU A 481 -11.03 -9.73 -37.44
N LEU A 482 -12.09 -9.22 -38.06
CA LEU A 482 -12.72 -7.96 -37.66
C LEU A 482 -13.17 -7.98 -36.18
N GLY A 483 -12.44 -7.26 -35.34
CA GLY A 483 -12.95 -6.43 -34.24
C GLY A 483 -13.60 -7.07 -33.01
N GLU A 484 -13.97 -8.35 -32.99
CA GLU A 484 -14.76 -8.91 -31.86
C GLU A 484 -13.88 -9.62 -30.81
N TYR A 485 -13.90 -9.13 -29.57
CA TYR A 485 -13.17 -9.66 -28.40
C TYR A 485 -13.52 -11.14 -28.15
N GLY A 486 -14.78 -11.52 -28.38
CA GLY A 486 -15.29 -12.88 -28.20
C GLY A 486 -14.87 -13.88 -29.29
N THR A 487 -14.01 -13.49 -30.24
CA THR A 487 -13.61 -14.35 -31.36
C THR A 487 -12.25 -15.00 -31.10
N ALA A 488 -12.25 -16.32 -30.95
CA ALA A 488 -11.08 -17.10 -30.53
C ALA A 488 -9.84 -16.93 -31.43
N VAL A 489 -10.03 -16.74 -32.74
CA VAL A 489 -8.92 -16.56 -33.71
C VAL A 489 -8.19 -15.22 -33.54
N ASN A 490 -8.79 -14.26 -32.84
CA ASN A 490 -8.17 -12.98 -32.56
C ASN A 490 -7.19 -13.02 -31.38
N TRP A 491 -7.03 -14.18 -30.74
CA TRP A 491 -6.15 -14.36 -29.57
C TRP A 491 -5.01 -15.32 -29.88
N SER A 492 -3.82 -15.05 -29.35
CA SER A 492 -2.60 -15.83 -29.61
C SER A 492 -2.71 -17.32 -29.28
N THR A 493 -3.60 -17.68 -28.35
CA THR A 493 -3.87 -19.07 -27.95
C THR A 493 -4.90 -19.78 -28.82
N GLY A 494 -5.59 -19.06 -29.72
CA GLY A 494 -6.72 -19.59 -30.47
C GLY A 494 -7.96 -19.86 -29.61
N SER A 495 -8.04 -19.27 -28.41
CA SER A 495 -9.15 -19.34 -27.46
C SER A 495 -9.47 -17.96 -26.90
N VAL A 496 -10.74 -17.68 -26.63
CA VAL A 496 -11.14 -16.42 -25.97
C VAL A 496 -10.65 -16.44 -24.51
N PRO A 497 -9.93 -15.41 -24.04
CA PRO A 497 -9.46 -15.34 -22.66
C PRO A 497 -10.64 -15.21 -21.70
N GLY A 498 -10.62 -16.01 -20.63
CA GLY A 498 -11.52 -15.88 -19.49
C GLY A 498 -11.10 -14.76 -18.54
N GLU A 499 -11.94 -14.46 -17.55
CA GLU A 499 -11.74 -13.38 -16.56
C GLU A 499 -10.38 -13.41 -15.84
N TYR A 500 -9.81 -14.61 -15.65
CA TYR A 500 -8.56 -14.86 -14.93
C TYR A 500 -7.32 -15.08 -15.83
N ASP A 501 -7.48 -15.00 -17.15
CA ASP A 501 -6.34 -15.09 -18.08
C ASP A 501 -5.72 -13.72 -18.26
N ALA A 502 -4.40 -13.54 -18.14
CA ALA A 502 -3.77 -12.25 -18.44
C ALA A 502 -3.94 -11.90 -19.94
N VAL A 503 -4.17 -10.62 -20.26
CA VAL A 503 -4.47 -10.15 -21.62
C VAL A 503 -3.58 -8.95 -22.00
N GLU A 504 -3.14 -8.92 -23.25
CA GLU A 504 -2.34 -7.83 -23.83
C GLU A 504 -2.91 -7.38 -25.19
N ILE A 505 -3.06 -6.06 -25.36
CA ILE A 505 -3.57 -5.41 -26.57
C ILE A 505 -2.61 -4.28 -26.97
N GLY A 506 -1.61 -4.61 -27.79
CA GLY A 506 -0.62 -3.63 -28.29
C GLY A 506 -0.98 -2.97 -29.64
N ALA A 507 -1.88 -3.56 -30.42
CA ALA A 507 -2.30 -3.02 -31.72
C ALA A 507 -3.67 -3.55 -32.15
N GLY A 508 -4.37 -2.79 -33.00
CA GLY A 508 -5.69 -3.16 -33.51
C GLY A 508 -6.82 -2.96 -32.49
N GLU A 509 -8.05 -3.20 -32.91
CA GLU A 509 -9.25 -2.93 -32.10
C GLU A 509 -9.89 -4.22 -31.59
N ALA A 510 -9.92 -4.38 -30.27
CA ALA A 510 -10.67 -5.42 -29.58
C ALA A 510 -11.98 -4.82 -29.05
N SER A 511 -13.12 -5.18 -29.64
CA SER A 511 -14.43 -4.64 -29.27
C SER A 511 -15.35 -5.70 -28.69
N THR A 512 -16.12 -5.35 -27.66
CA THR A 512 -17.12 -6.23 -27.06
C THR A 512 -18.43 -5.49 -26.83
N SER A 513 -19.54 -6.17 -27.13
CA SER A 513 -20.89 -5.72 -26.76
C SER A 513 -21.34 -6.45 -25.50
N GLY A 514 -21.65 -5.70 -24.44
CA GLY A 514 -21.97 -6.25 -23.12
C GLY A 514 -20.90 -5.95 -22.07
N ASN A 515 -21.06 -6.56 -20.90
CA ASN A 515 -20.14 -6.31 -19.78
C ASN A 515 -18.80 -7.03 -20.01
N LEU A 516 -17.70 -6.36 -19.72
CA LEU A 516 -16.36 -6.93 -19.65
C LEU A 516 -15.91 -6.96 -18.19
N THR A 517 -15.76 -8.16 -17.64
CA THR A 517 -15.18 -8.37 -16.30
C THR A 517 -13.78 -8.94 -16.44
N ARG A 518 -12.83 -8.37 -15.71
CA ARG A 518 -11.41 -8.77 -15.71
C ARG A 518 -10.92 -8.87 -14.27
N SER A 519 -10.36 -10.03 -13.90
CA SER A 519 -9.72 -10.26 -12.59
C SER A 519 -8.21 -10.48 -12.71
N ALA A 520 -7.73 -10.95 -13.86
CA ALA A 520 -6.31 -10.98 -14.16
C ALA A 520 -5.84 -9.74 -14.91
N ARG A 521 -4.51 -9.57 -14.96
CA ARG A 521 -3.85 -8.44 -15.61
C ARG A 521 -4.40 -8.19 -17.02
N THR A 522 -4.77 -6.95 -17.31
CA THR A 522 -5.15 -6.51 -18.65
C THR A 522 -4.28 -5.33 -19.03
N MET A 523 -3.56 -5.42 -20.15
CA MET A 523 -2.65 -4.37 -20.61
C MET A 523 -3.09 -3.86 -21.98
N VAL A 524 -3.23 -2.54 -22.10
CA VAL A 524 -3.41 -1.81 -23.35
C VAL A 524 -2.22 -0.86 -23.49
N HIS A 525 -1.54 -0.92 -24.63
CA HIS A 525 -0.33 -0.14 -24.88
C HIS A 525 -0.13 0.12 -26.37
N ASP A 526 0.93 0.87 -26.70
CA ASP A 526 1.28 1.28 -28.06
C ASP A 526 0.10 1.89 -28.82
N THR A 527 -0.51 1.15 -29.75
CA THR A 527 -1.63 1.59 -30.61
C THR A 527 -2.87 0.71 -30.45
N GLY A 528 -2.91 -0.11 -29.41
CA GLY A 528 -4.05 -0.98 -29.11
C GLY A 528 -5.31 -0.18 -28.77
N VAL A 529 -6.47 -0.69 -29.19
CA VAL A 529 -7.76 -0.11 -28.87
C VAL A 529 -8.65 -1.17 -28.20
N LEU A 530 -9.19 -0.86 -27.03
CA LEU A 530 -10.19 -1.69 -26.36
C LEU A 530 -11.53 -0.94 -26.31
N SER A 531 -12.57 -1.49 -26.95
CA SER A 531 -13.91 -0.90 -27.02
C SER A 531 -14.92 -1.76 -26.25
N VAL A 532 -15.46 -1.25 -25.15
CA VAL A 532 -16.43 -1.93 -24.27
C VAL A 532 -17.78 -1.22 -24.31
N ASN A 533 -18.74 -1.80 -25.02
CA ASN A 533 -20.12 -1.32 -25.07
C ASN A 533 -20.97 -2.00 -24.00
N GLY A 534 -20.66 -1.71 -22.73
CA GLY A 534 -21.34 -2.21 -21.55
C GLY A 534 -20.63 -1.77 -20.27
N ARG A 535 -20.74 -2.57 -19.20
CA ARG A 535 -20.00 -2.32 -17.96
C ARG A 535 -18.55 -2.76 -18.13
N LEU A 536 -17.60 -1.91 -17.75
CA LEU A 536 -16.23 -2.36 -17.47
C LEU A 536 -16.12 -2.63 -15.98
N ILE A 537 -15.72 -3.84 -15.61
CA ILE A 537 -15.54 -4.27 -14.23
C ILE A 537 -14.12 -4.82 -14.09
N ASN A 538 -13.25 -4.03 -13.47
CA ASN A 538 -11.92 -4.47 -13.08
C ASN A 538 -11.94 -5.01 -11.64
N ARG A 539 -11.21 -6.09 -11.41
CA ARG A 539 -11.03 -6.80 -10.12
C ARG A 539 -9.58 -7.23 -9.91
N GLY A 540 -8.67 -6.67 -10.70
CA GLY A 540 -7.26 -6.97 -10.68
C GLY A 540 -6.47 -5.78 -11.22
N LEU A 541 -5.38 -6.06 -11.92
CA LEU A 541 -4.53 -5.01 -12.50
C LEU A 541 -4.96 -4.67 -13.93
N PHE A 542 -5.33 -3.41 -14.18
CA PHE A 542 -5.52 -2.87 -15.52
C PHE A 542 -4.42 -1.85 -15.80
N VAL A 543 -3.68 -2.00 -16.89
CA VAL A 543 -2.57 -1.12 -17.26
C VAL A 543 -2.84 -0.47 -18.61
N MET A 544 -2.78 0.86 -18.64
CA MET A 544 -2.79 1.70 -19.83
C MET A 544 -1.48 2.48 -19.88
N SER A 545 -0.65 2.15 -20.86
CA SER A 545 0.63 2.86 -21.11
C SER A 545 0.68 3.51 -22.49
N GLY A 546 -0.36 3.33 -23.29
CA GLY A 546 -0.55 3.84 -24.65
C GLY A 546 -1.89 3.36 -25.20
N GLY A 547 -2.20 3.70 -26.45
CA GLY A 547 -3.46 3.29 -27.08
C GLY A 547 -4.70 3.97 -26.51
N GLU A 548 -5.86 3.33 -26.70
CA GLU A 548 -7.18 3.90 -26.43
C GLU A 548 -8.12 2.88 -25.75
N LEU A 549 -8.89 3.32 -24.76
CA LEU A 549 -9.99 2.56 -24.14
C LEU A 549 -11.28 3.33 -24.30
N TYR A 550 -12.24 2.77 -25.04
CA TYR A 550 -13.60 3.30 -25.13
C TYR A 550 -14.53 2.46 -24.26
N GLN A 551 -15.13 3.04 -23.24
CA GLN A 551 -16.18 2.43 -22.45
C GLN A 551 -17.48 3.22 -22.59
N SER A 552 -18.56 2.57 -23.01
CA SER A 552 -19.91 3.16 -23.02
C SER A 552 -20.92 2.23 -22.35
N GLY A 553 -21.72 2.72 -21.41
CA GLY A 553 -22.75 1.92 -20.75
C GLY A 553 -23.07 2.29 -19.30
N ASN A 554 -23.52 1.33 -18.51
CA ASN A 554 -23.99 1.62 -17.15
C ASN A 554 -22.89 2.04 -16.17
N TYR A 555 -21.78 1.29 -16.13
CA TYR A 555 -20.77 1.48 -15.08
C TYR A 555 -19.35 1.34 -15.63
N PHE A 556 -18.48 2.20 -15.13
CA PHE A 556 -17.04 1.97 -15.08
C PHE A 556 -16.68 1.67 -13.63
N LEU A 557 -16.12 0.49 -13.36
CA LEU A 557 -15.79 0.01 -12.02
C LEU A 557 -14.32 -0.39 -11.99
N VAL A 558 -13.53 0.29 -11.16
CA VAL A 558 -12.13 -0.09 -10.92
C VAL A 558 -12.04 -1.35 -10.05
N GLY A 559 -12.98 -1.54 -9.11
CA GLY A 559 -13.14 -2.69 -8.22
C GLY A 559 -14.62 -3.04 -7.99
N SER A 560 -14.96 -4.33 -7.90
CA SER A 560 -16.29 -4.80 -7.50
C SER A 560 -16.28 -6.29 -7.15
N SER A 561 -16.68 -6.66 -5.94
CA SER A 561 -16.50 -8.00 -5.37
C SER A 561 -15.03 -8.45 -5.38
N GLY A 562 -14.13 -7.53 -5.03
CA GLY A 562 -12.68 -7.64 -5.14
C GLY A 562 -12.01 -6.27 -5.36
N VAL A 563 -10.74 -6.16 -4.94
CA VAL A 563 -9.91 -4.96 -5.11
C VAL A 563 -9.38 -4.88 -6.53
N GLY A 564 -9.48 -3.72 -7.17
CA GLY A 564 -8.84 -3.51 -8.46
C GLY A 564 -7.93 -2.29 -8.49
N THR A 565 -6.91 -2.37 -9.33
CA THR A 565 -5.94 -1.30 -9.57
C THR A 565 -5.93 -0.96 -11.04
N PHE A 566 -6.08 0.32 -11.36
CA PHE A 566 -5.95 0.86 -12.71
C PHE A 566 -4.71 1.75 -12.76
N VAL A 567 -3.72 1.37 -13.55
CA VAL A 567 -2.48 2.13 -13.75
C VAL A 567 -2.54 2.79 -15.13
N HIS A 568 -2.55 4.11 -15.17
CA HIS A 568 -2.67 4.91 -16.37
C HIS A 568 -1.48 5.85 -16.51
N THR A 569 -0.52 5.45 -17.34
CA THR A 569 0.76 6.15 -17.55
C THR A 569 0.83 6.83 -18.93
N GLY A 570 -0.02 6.40 -19.87
CA GLY A 570 -0.12 6.96 -21.22
C GLY A 570 -1.36 6.47 -21.97
N GLY A 571 -1.65 7.06 -23.13
CA GLY A 571 -2.88 6.78 -23.90
C GLY A 571 -4.14 7.42 -23.32
N THR A 572 -5.28 7.14 -23.94
CA THR A 572 -6.57 7.81 -23.63
C THR A 572 -7.63 6.84 -23.13
N VAL A 573 -8.26 7.13 -21.99
CA VAL A 573 -9.48 6.46 -21.52
C VAL A 573 -10.66 7.36 -21.83
N HIS A 574 -11.59 6.91 -22.66
CA HIS A 574 -12.90 7.53 -22.85
C HIS A 574 -13.97 6.70 -22.15
N SER A 575 -14.59 7.24 -21.09
CA SER A 575 -15.72 6.61 -20.41
C SER A 575 -16.97 7.47 -20.53
N THR A 576 -18.02 6.93 -21.13
CA THR A 576 -19.36 7.54 -21.12
C THR A 576 -20.30 6.64 -20.36
N HIS A 577 -20.84 7.14 -19.24
CA HIS A 577 -21.73 6.35 -18.40
C HIS A 577 -23.11 6.99 -18.20
N ASP A 578 -24.15 6.17 -18.22
CA ASP A 578 -25.52 6.58 -17.93
C ASP A 578 -25.95 6.26 -16.49
N ARG A 579 -25.11 5.57 -15.72
CA ARG A 579 -25.21 5.46 -14.27
C ARG A 579 -23.95 5.99 -13.61
N GLY A 580 -22.92 5.19 -13.36
CA GLY A 580 -21.83 5.62 -12.46
C GLY A 580 -20.42 5.28 -12.91
N TRP A 581 -19.48 6.09 -12.40
CA TRP A 581 -18.05 5.82 -12.45
C TRP A 581 -17.56 5.64 -11.01
N PHE A 582 -17.03 4.46 -10.70
CA PHE A 582 -16.77 4.04 -9.33
C PHE A 582 -15.37 3.45 -9.19
N LEU A 583 -14.67 3.82 -8.11
CA LEU A 583 -13.45 3.10 -7.72
C LEU A 583 -13.80 1.72 -7.17
N SER A 584 -14.79 1.64 -6.27
CA SER A 584 -15.29 0.38 -5.72
C SER A 584 -16.82 0.34 -5.71
N ASP A 585 -17.42 -0.85 -5.84
CA ASP A 585 -18.86 -1.07 -5.58
C ASP A 585 -19.12 -2.46 -4.99
N GLY A 586 -19.71 -2.50 -3.79
CA GLY A 586 -19.99 -3.70 -2.98
C GLY A 586 -19.50 -3.56 -1.53
N SER A 587 -20.25 -4.06 -0.54
CA SER A 587 -20.10 -3.69 0.89
C SER A 587 -18.77 -4.06 1.59
N SER A 588 -17.81 -4.67 0.89
CA SER A 588 -16.53 -5.13 1.44
C SER A 588 -15.31 -4.79 0.55
N ASP A 589 -15.49 -4.04 -0.53
CA ASP A 589 -14.48 -3.90 -1.60
C ASP A 589 -13.61 -2.65 -1.49
N GLY A 590 -13.05 -2.41 -0.30
CA GLY A 590 -12.14 -1.28 -0.06
C GLY A 590 -10.73 -1.52 -0.62
N GLY A 591 -9.98 -0.47 -0.94
CA GLY A 591 -8.58 -0.55 -1.37
C GLY A 591 -8.36 -0.41 -2.88
N SER A 592 -9.39 -0.06 -3.65
CA SER A 592 -9.28 0.05 -5.11
C SER A 592 -8.61 1.35 -5.52
N ARG A 593 -7.69 1.29 -6.49
CA ARG A 593 -6.79 2.41 -6.82
C ARG A 593 -6.85 2.77 -8.29
N TYR A 594 -6.93 4.06 -8.60
CA TYR A 594 -6.70 4.58 -9.94
C TYR A 594 -5.49 5.51 -9.89
N LEU A 595 -4.40 5.09 -10.55
CA LEU A 595 -3.09 5.73 -10.49
C LEU A 595 -2.78 6.34 -11.84
N MET A 596 -2.72 7.67 -11.90
CA MET A 596 -2.49 8.42 -13.13
C MET A 596 -1.17 9.18 -13.09
N SER A 597 -0.37 9.04 -14.15
CA SER A 597 0.98 9.63 -14.26
C SER A 597 1.36 9.84 -15.73
N GLY A 598 2.53 10.43 -15.97
CA GLY A 598 3.08 10.60 -17.32
C GLY A 598 2.19 11.47 -18.21
N THR A 599 1.86 10.97 -19.41
CA THR A 599 1.05 11.69 -20.41
C THR A 599 -0.35 11.10 -20.58
N ALA A 600 -0.86 10.42 -19.55
CA ALA A 600 -2.19 9.82 -19.55
C ALA A 600 -3.30 10.85 -19.75
N VAL A 601 -4.38 10.46 -20.44
CA VAL A 601 -5.58 11.30 -20.63
C VAL A 601 -6.84 10.50 -20.26
N LEU A 602 -7.55 10.92 -19.21
CA LEU A 602 -8.81 10.32 -18.78
C LEU A 602 -9.96 11.28 -19.08
N GLU A 603 -10.92 10.85 -19.90
CA GLU A 603 -12.11 11.60 -20.26
C GLU A 603 -13.37 10.84 -19.81
N VAL A 604 -14.10 11.39 -18.86
CA VAL A 604 -15.32 10.80 -18.31
C VAL A 604 -16.51 11.72 -18.57
N THR A 605 -17.56 11.17 -19.17
CA THR A 605 -18.84 11.87 -19.40
C THR A 605 -19.97 11.18 -18.64
N SER A 606 -20.53 11.87 -17.65
CA SER A 606 -21.71 11.42 -16.87
C SER A 606 -22.99 11.94 -17.53
N THR A 607 -23.79 11.03 -18.09
CA THR A 607 -25.06 11.36 -18.78
C THR A 607 -26.32 11.02 -17.96
N GLY A 608 -26.12 10.26 -16.87
CA GLY A 608 -27.14 9.90 -15.90
C GLY A 608 -27.73 11.07 -15.13
N ASN A 609 -28.86 10.89 -14.42
CA ASN A 609 -29.41 11.93 -13.54
C ASN A 609 -29.39 11.49 -12.05
N GLY A 610 -28.35 11.94 -11.34
CA GLY A 610 -28.06 11.77 -9.90
C GLY A 610 -29.17 12.17 -8.94
N SER A 611 -29.97 13.20 -9.24
CA SER A 611 -31.07 13.63 -8.36
C SER A 611 -32.11 12.53 -8.09
N SER A 612 -32.24 11.58 -9.03
CA SER A 612 -33.21 10.50 -8.94
C SER A 612 -32.67 9.23 -8.27
N ASN A 613 -31.34 9.05 -8.23
CA ASN A 613 -30.71 7.85 -7.69
C ASN A 613 -29.19 8.06 -7.49
N ALA A 614 -28.68 7.68 -6.32
CA ALA A 614 -27.28 7.75 -5.94
C ALA A 614 -26.32 6.96 -6.87
N LEU A 615 -26.82 6.00 -7.64
CA LEU A 615 -26.05 5.23 -8.62
C LEU A 615 -25.59 6.03 -9.85
N TYR A 616 -26.05 7.28 -10.01
CA TYR A 616 -25.86 8.08 -11.20
C TYR A 616 -24.70 9.11 -11.06
N ASN A 617 -23.67 8.79 -10.29
CA ASN A 617 -22.64 9.74 -9.86
C ASN A 617 -21.23 9.23 -10.15
N VAL A 618 -20.24 10.12 -10.03
CA VAL A 618 -18.87 9.72 -9.73
C VAL A 618 -18.81 9.46 -8.23
N HIS A 619 -18.53 8.22 -7.83
CA HIS A 619 -18.51 7.83 -6.41
C HIS A 619 -17.25 7.04 -6.10
N LEU A 620 -16.36 7.66 -5.33
CA LEU A 620 -15.12 7.10 -4.82
C LEU A 620 -15.38 6.56 -3.41
N GLY A 621 -14.98 5.33 -3.10
CA GLY A 621 -15.23 4.70 -1.79
C GLY A 621 -16.67 4.24 -1.56
N ARG A 622 -17.38 3.88 -2.63
CA ARG A 622 -18.76 3.36 -2.50
C ARG A 622 -18.78 1.95 -1.93
N GLY A 623 -17.76 1.13 -2.22
CA GLY A 623 -17.65 -0.26 -1.77
C GLY A 623 -17.20 -0.40 -0.31
N GLY A 624 -15.94 -0.05 -0.03
CA GLY A 624 -15.30 -0.14 1.29
C GLY A 624 -14.28 0.98 1.53
N GLU A 625 -13.44 0.84 2.56
CA GLU A 625 -12.42 1.84 2.95
C GLU A 625 -11.10 1.71 2.17
N GLY A 626 -10.31 2.79 2.06
CA GLY A 626 -8.95 2.75 1.51
C GLY A 626 -8.85 2.84 -0.02
N ASP A 627 -9.92 3.25 -0.70
CA ASP A 627 -9.86 3.56 -2.13
C ASP A 627 -9.02 4.82 -2.39
N SER A 628 -8.26 4.83 -3.50
CA SER A 628 -7.48 6.01 -3.92
C SER A 628 -7.66 6.41 -5.38
N PHE A 629 -7.72 7.72 -5.63
CA PHE A 629 -7.59 8.32 -6.96
C PHE A 629 -6.41 9.29 -6.93
N GLU A 630 -5.32 8.93 -7.58
CA GLU A 630 -4.04 9.63 -7.50
C GLU A 630 -3.65 10.16 -8.88
N VAL A 631 -3.45 11.47 -9.00
CA VAL A 631 -2.99 12.15 -10.21
C VAL A 631 -1.65 12.81 -9.91
N SER A 632 -0.59 12.21 -10.44
CA SER A 632 0.79 12.72 -10.37
C SER A 632 1.26 13.30 -11.71
N GLY A 633 0.51 13.07 -12.80
CA GLY A 633 0.78 13.55 -14.15
C GLY A 633 -0.38 13.24 -15.10
N GLY A 634 -0.40 13.89 -16.26
CA GLY A 634 -1.48 13.77 -17.26
C GLY A 634 -2.71 14.65 -16.99
N THR A 635 -3.80 14.38 -17.70
CA THR A 635 -5.05 15.17 -17.62
C THR A 635 -6.28 14.27 -17.41
N ALA A 636 -6.93 14.42 -16.27
CA ALA A 636 -8.23 13.80 -15.98
C ALA A 636 -9.36 14.82 -16.09
N THR A 637 -10.34 14.58 -16.94
CA THR A 637 -11.50 15.45 -17.17
C THR A 637 -12.78 14.67 -16.98
N PHE A 638 -13.60 15.11 -16.04
CA PHE A 638 -14.94 14.61 -15.78
C PHE A 638 -15.94 15.70 -16.16
N THR A 639 -16.94 15.37 -16.97
CA THR A 639 -17.98 16.30 -17.40
C THR A 639 -19.36 15.70 -17.14
N SER A 640 -20.21 16.45 -16.48
CA SER A 640 -21.62 16.07 -16.30
C SER A 640 -22.52 16.78 -17.31
N THR A 641 -23.48 16.06 -17.90
CA THR A 641 -24.51 16.66 -18.77
C THR A 641 -25.88 16.73 -18.10
N ALA A 642 -25.95 16.45 -16.79
CA ALA A 642 -27.16 16.33 -16.01
C ALA A 642 -26.87 16.60 -14.51
N ASP A 643 -27.88 16.46 -13.65
CA ASP A 643 -27.75 16.72 -12.22
C ASP A 643 -27.04 15.56 -11.52
N ASN A 644 -25.71 15.58 -11.52
CA ASN A 644 -24.84 14.55 -10.95
C ASN A 644 -23.89 15.17 -9.92
N HIS A 645 -23.38 14.34 -9.02
CA HIS A 645 -22.42 14.73 -7.99
C HIS A 645 -21.13 13.93 -8.12
N VAL A 646 -20.06 14.47 -7.54
CA VAL A 646 -18.85 13.73 -7.19
C VAL A 646 -18.88 13.47 -5.69
N ARG A 647 -18.63 12.22 -5.27
CA ARG A 647 -18.76 11.80 -3.86
C ARG A 647 -17.53 11.04 -3.41
N LEU A 648 -16.93 11.49 -2.32
CA LEU A 648 -15.86 10.79 -1.60
C LEU A 648 -16.45 10.28 -0.28
N SER A 649 -16.30 8.99 -0.04
CA SER A 649 -16.94 8.26 1.05
C SER A 649 -15.98 7.23 1.65
N LYS A 650 -16.22 6.82 2.90
CA LYS A 650 -15.52 5.71 3.57
C LYS A 650 -13.99 5.78 3.44
N GLY A 651 -13.33 6.81 3.98
CA GLY A 651 -11.87 6.81 4.06
C GLY A 651 -11.14 6.86 2.70
N VAL A 652 -11.71 7.50 1.69
CA VAL A 652 -11.08 7.68 0.37
C VAL A 652 -9.96 8.72 0.42
N LEU A 653 -8.87 8.45 -0.31
CA LEU A 653 -7.86 9.42 -0.70
C LEU A 653 -8.06 9.88 -2.14
N VAL A 654 -8.18 11.19 -2.36
CA VAL A 654 -7.98 11.81 -3.67
C VAL A 654 -6.74 12.69 -3.58
N GLU A 655 -5.73 12.40 -4.38
CA GLU A 655 -4.47 13.16 -4.40
C GLU A 655 -4.20 13.72 -5.79
N VAL A 656 -3.87 15.02 -5.84
CA VAL A 656 -3.43 15.73 -7.05
C VAL A 656 -2.07 16.36 -6.76
N SER A 657 -1.01 15.56 -6.90
CA SER A 657 0.38 15.96 -6.67
C SER A 657 1.08 16.44 -7.94
N GLY A 658 0.50 16.20 -9.12
CA GLY A 658 0.94 16.73 -10.41
C GLY A 658 -0.13 16.56 -11.49
N GLY A 659 0.12 17.09 -12.69
CA GLY A 659 -0.88 17.09 -13.77
C GLY A 659 -2.15 17.88 -13.40
N SER A 660 -3.28 17.53 -14.01
CA SER A 660 -4.55 18.24 -13.83
C SER A 660 -5.76 17.31 -13.69
N ALA A 661 -6.63 17.57 -12.72
CA ALA A 661 -7.94 16.95 -12.56
C ALA A 661 -9.05 18.00 -12.66
N THR A 662 -10.01 17.82 -13.57
CA THR A 662 -11.10 18.78 -13.81
C THR A 662 -12.46 18.10 -13.68
N PHE A 663 -13.37 18.68 -12.92
CA PHE A 663 -14.77 18.23 -12.77
C PHE A 663 -15.73 19.35 -13.16
N THR A 664 -16.31 19.24 -14.34
CA THR A 664 -17.13 20.28 -14.98
C THR A 664 -18.62 19.99 -14.85
N ASP A 665 -19.38 21.02 -14.47
CA ASP A 665 -20.85 21.04 -14.43
C ASP A 665 -21.49 19.96 -13.54
N TYR A 666 -20.77 19.46 -12.53
CA TYR A 666 -21.37 18.66 -11.47
C TYR A 666 -22.08 19.59 -10.48
N THR A 667 -23.22 19.16 -9.95
CA THR A 667 -23.98 19.96 -8.97
C THR A 667 -23.17 20.21 -7.71
N THR A 668 -22.42 19.20 -7.24
CA THR A 668 -21.54 19.34 -6.07
C THR A 668 -20.45 18.27 -6.09
N PHE A 669 -19.24 18.67 -5.72
CA PHE A 669 -18.15 17.80 -5.31
C PHE A 669 -18.16 17.67 -3.78
N ILE A 670 -18.40 16.47 -3.25
CA ILE A 670 -18.62 16.25 -1.81
C ILE A 670 -17.49 15.42 -1.22
N VAL A 671 -16.72 16.02 -0.31
CA VAL A 671 -15.73 15.36 0.54
C VAL A 671 -16.38 14.98 1.86
N GLY A 672 -16.51 13.68 2.12
CA GLY A 672 -17.23 13.16 3.28
C GLY A 672 -18.74 13.03 3.03
N TYR A 673 -19.13 12.36 1.94
CA TYR A 673 -20.54 12.13 1.62
C TYR A 673 -21.22 11.17 2.60
N ASP A 674 -20.62 10.01 2.88
CA ASP A 674 -21.06 9.03 3.89
C ASP A 674 -19.90 8.13 4.36
N GLY A 675 -20.16 7.29 5.38
CA GLY A 675 -19.19 6.33 5.94
C GLY A 675 -18.56 6.73 7.27
N THR A 676 -17.58 5.94 7.69
CA THR A 676 -16.58 6.22 8.73
C THR A 676 -15.60 7.29 8.20
N GLY A 677 -15.05 8.14 9.07
CA GLY A 677 -14.24 9.32 8.71
C GLY A 677 -12.97 9.00 7.88
N GLY A 678 -12.13 10.01 7.67
CA GLY A 678 -10.88 9.86 6.88
C GLY A 678 -11.02 10.10 5.37
N ASN A 679 -12.10 10.76 4.93
CA ASN A 679 -12.24 11.18 3.52
C ASN A 679 -11.36 12.38 3.25
N PHE A 680 -10.33 12.21 2.42
CA PHE A 680 -9.27 13.18 2.25
C PHE A 680 -9.10 13.57 0.77
N LEU A 681 -9.12 14.87 0.52
CA LEU A 681 -8.76 15.48 -0.75
C LEU A 681 -7.48 16.29 -0.54
N HIS A 682 -6.40 15.94 -1.24
CA HIS A 682 -5.09 16.56 -1.11
C HIS A 682 -4.62 17.10 -2.45
N VAL A 683 -4.26 18.38 -2.48
CA VAL A 683 -3.62 19.02 -3.63
C VAL A 683 -2.21 19.42 -3.21
N ALA A 684 -1.22 18.82 -3.87
CA ALA A 684 0.19 18.84 -3.48
C ALA A 684 1.12 19.12 -4.68
N GLY A 685 0.71 20.05 -5.55
CA GLY A 685 1.53 20.53 -6.67
C GLY A 685 0.84 20.51 -8.03
N GLY A 686 -0.25 19.77 -8.20
CA GLY A 686 -1.04 19.75 -9.43
C GLY A 686 -2.22 20.74 -9.43
N GLU A 687 -3.07 20.62 -10.45
CA GLU A 687 -4.23 21.51 -10.68
C GLU A 687 -5.56 20.76 -10.47
N LEU A 688 -6.41 21.24 -9.58
CA LEU A 688 -7.79 20.76 -9.40
C LEU A 688 -8.79 21.86 -9.78
N HIS A 689 -9.54 21.64 -10.85
CA HIS A 689 -10.50 22.61 -11.37
C HIS A 689 -11.95 22.09 -11.26
N LEU A 690 -12.84 22.91 -10.71
CA LEU A 690 -14.25 22.58 -10.47
C LEU A 690 -15.20 23.60 -11.14
N PRO A 691 -15.10 23.83 -12.46
CA PRO A 691 -15.96 24.81 -13.14
C PRO A 691 -17.43 24.39 -13.09
N GLY A 692 -18.31 25.34 -12.78
CA GLY A 692 -19.74 25.10 -12.58
C GLY A 692 -20.07 24.22 -11.37
N THR A 693 -19.07 23.85 -10.55
CA THR A 693 -19.19 22.81 -9.52
C THR A 693 -18.85 23.33 -8.14
N ALA A 694 -19.81 23.30 -7.21
CA ALA A 694 -19.59 23.67 -5.81
C ALA A 694 -18.79 22.60 -5.06
N LEU A 695 -17.93 23.02 -4.12
CA LEU A 695 -17.20 22.11 -3.24
C LEU A 695 -17.87 22.08 -1.86
N GLN A 696 -18.20 20.88 -1.39
CA GLN A 696 -18.74 20.62 -0.06
C GLN A 696 -17.75 19.77 0.73
N VAL A 697 -17.42 20.19 1.94
CA VAL A 697 -16.56 19.45 2.88
C VAL A 697 -17.33 19.18 4.16
N GLY A 698 -17.45 17.92 4.57
CA GLY A 698 -18.29 17.53 5.71
C GLY A 698 -19.77 17.45 5.32
N GLY A 699 -20.13 16.36 4.63
CA GLY A 699 -21.50 16.02 4.25
C GLY A 699 -22.15 15.09 5.29
N GLY A 700 -22.40 13.84 4.91
CA GLY A 700 -22.90 12.82 5.83
C GLY A 700 -21.79 12.19 6.69
N ALA A 701 -20.52 12.37 6.35
CA ALA A 701 -19.36 11.91 7.11
C ALA A 701 -18.31 13.03 7.23
N GLU A 702 -17.30 12.81 8.07
CA GLU A 702 -16.18 13.74 8.19
C GLU A 702 -15.42 13.83 6.86
N GLY A 703 -15.13 15.06 6.43
CA GLY A 703 -14.37 15.35 5.23
C GLY A 703 -13.24 16.32 5.52
N SER A 704 -12.10 16.10 4.87
CA SER A 704 -10.92 16.94 5.02
C SER A 704 -10.32 17.28 3.65
N VAL A 705 -10.00 18.55 3.47
CA VAL A 705 -9.27 19.05 2.29
C VAL A 705 -7.95 19.64 2.77
N LEU A 706 -6.85 19.25 2.13
CA LEU A 706 -5.54 19.87 2.30
C LEU A 706 -5.09 20.46 0.97
N LEU A 707 -4.97 21.79 0.91
CA LEU A 707 -4.26 22.48 -0.15
C LEU A 707 -2.85 22.83 0.37
N GLU A 708 -1.87 22.03 -0.03
CA GLU A 708 -0.48 22.18 0.39
C GLU A 708 0.33 23.00 -0.60
N SER A 709 0.16 22.71 -1.89
CA SER A 709 0.74 23.46 -3.01
C SER A 709 -0.09 23.20 -4.29
N GLY A 710 0.25 23.84 -5.41
CA GLY A 710 -0.54 23.74 -6.64
C GLY A 710 -1.77 24.66 -6.61
N GLU A 711 -2.82 24.28 -7.35
CA GLU A 711 -3.99 25.13 -7.58
C GLU A 711 -5.31 24.38 -7.37
N LEU A 712 -6.25 25.02 -6.65
CA LEU A 712 -7.65 24.61 -6.55
C LEU A 712 -8.55 25.75 -7.00
N THR A 713 -9.34 25.55 -8.05
CA THR A 713 -10.29 26.57 -8.53
C THR A 713 -11.73 26.06 -8.61
N THR A 714 -12.66 26.95 -8.27
CA THR A 714 -14.10 26.80 -8.53
C THR A 714 -14.71 28.17 -8.81
N ASP A 715 -15.73 28.25 -9.67
CA ASP A 715 -16.53 29.46 -9.86
C ASP A 715 -17.81 29.44 -8.99
N GLN A 716 -17.89 28.49 -8.05
CA GLN A 716 -19.00 28.30 -7.11
C GLN A 716 -18.53 28.47 -5.66
N THR A 717 -19.47 28.31 -4.72
CA THR A 717 -19.20 28.37 -3.29
C THR A 717 -18.51 27.10 -2.79
N ILE A 718 -17.53 27.28 -1.90
CA ILE A 718 -17.01 26.25 -1.00
C ILE A 718 -17.82 26.29 0.30
N ALA A 719 -18.42 25.17 0.69
CA ALA A 719 -19.25 25.05 1.87
C ALA A 719 -18.72 23.99 2.85
N LEU A 720 -18.48 24.40 4.10
CA LEU A 720 -17.92 23.56 5.16
C LEU A 720 -18.98 23.17 6.19
N GLY A 721 -18.97 21.91 6.61
CA GLY A 721 -19.88 21.38 7.65
C GLY A 721 -21.36 21.42 7.26
N VAL A 722 -21.68 21.48 5.97
CA VAL A 722 -23.05 21.68 5.44
C VAL A 722 -24.01 20.50 5.74
N GLY A 723 -23.48 19.33 6.10
CA GLY A 723 -24.29 18.17 6.49
C GLY A 723 -24.40 17.98 8.01
N SER A 724 -24.19 16.75 8.48
CA SER A 724 -24.28 16.37 9.91
C SER A 724 -22.92 16.13 10.57
N SER A 725 -21.84 16.42 9.84
CA SER A 725 -20.49 15.94 10.17
C SER A 725 -19.46 17.04 9.94
N GLN A 726 -18.27 16.86 10.54
CA GLN A 726 -17.21 17.86 10.51
C GLN A 726 -16.66 18.05 9.09
N GLY A 727 -16.43 19.30 8.69
CA GLY A 727 -15.75 19.64 7.44
C GLY A 727 -14.53 20.50 7.73
N VAL A 728 -13.34 20.01 7.42
CA VAL A 728 -12.09 20.75 7.63
C VAL A 728 -11.45 21.05 6.29
N PHE A 729 -11.16 22.32 6.04
CA PHE A 729 -10.34 22.74 4.91
C PHE A 729 -9.08 23.38 5.49
N THR A 730 -7.91 22.80 5.21
CA THR A 730 -6.62 23.33 5.61
C THR A 730 -5.85 23.78 4.37
N MET A 731 -5.35 25.01 4.42
CA MET A 731 -4.52 25.58 3.38
C MET A 731 -3.17 25.95 3.99
N THR A 732 -2.11 25.22 3.64
CA THR A 732 -0.73 25.49 4.08
C THR A 732 0.09 26.21 3.01
N GLY A 733 -0.36 26.17 1.74
CA GLY A 733 0.27 26.83 0.60
C GLY A 733 -0.66 26.83 -0.62
N GLY A 734 -0.09 27.01 -1.81
CA GLY A 734 -0.82 26.94 -3.09
C GLY A 734 -1.72 28.16 -3.40
N HIS A 735 -2.51 28.02 -4.47
CA HIS A 735 -3.48 29.01 -4.94
C HIS A 735 -4.91 28.46 -4.84
N LEU A 736 -5.81 29.19 -4.16
CA LEU A 736 -7.23 28.87 -4.07
C LEU A 736 -8.05 29.99 -4.71
N GLN A 737 -8.87 29.68 -5.72
CA GLN A 737 -9.86 30.61 -6.28
C GLN A 737 -11.27 30.05 -6.09
N ALA A 738 -12.17 30.82 -5.48
CA ALA A 738 -13.57 30.43 -5.31
C ALA A 738 -14.54 31.62 -5.41
N ALA A 739 -15.82 31.39 -5.71
CA ALA A 739 -16.81 32.48 -5.68
C ALA A 739 -17.18 32.89 -4.24
N ASP A 740 -17.19 31.94 -3.31
CA ASP A 740 -17.50 32.19 -1.91
C ASP A 740 -16.97 31.08 -1.00
N LEU A 741 -16.84 31.38 0.30
CA LEU A 741 -16.58 30.44 1.38
C LEU A 741 -17.65 30.58 2.47
N THR A 742 -18.30 29.48 2.81
CA THR A 742 -19.35 29.43 3.85
C THR A 742 -19.13 28.26 4.80
N SER A 743 -19.60 28.38 6.04
CA SER A 743 -19.48 27.33 7.06
C SER A 743 -20.70 27.25 7.98
N THR A 744 -20.94 26.07 8.54
CA THR A 744 -21.84 25.86 9.70
C THR A 744 -21.04 25.77 11.01
N GLU A 745 -21.68 25.47 12.14
CA GLU A 745 -20.99 25.25 13.43
C GLU A 745 -20.04 24.03 13.42
N LEU A 746 -20.09 23.17 12.39
CA LEU A 746 -19.26 21.96 12.27
C LEU A 746 -18.14 22.11 11.23
N GLY A 747 -18.07 23.24 10.52
CA GLY A 747 -17.03 23.49 9.52
C GLY A 747 -15.92 24.39 10.05
N VAL A 748 -14.68 24.10 9.67
CA VAL A 748 -13.50 24.90 10.01
C VAL A 748 -12.65 25.11 8.76
N PHE A 749 -12.28 26.35 8.48
CA PHE A 749 -11.29 26.71 7.47
C PHE A 749 -10.01 27.15 8.18
N GLN A 750 -8.89 26.51 7.90
CA GLN A 750 -7.59 26.81 8.50
C GLN A 750 -6.67 27.41 7.43
N PHE A 751 -6.42 28.71 7.53
CA PHE A 751 -5.53 29.42 6.62
C PHE A 751 -4.15 29.58 7.27
N GLN A 752 -3.18 28.81 6.81
CA GLN A 752 -1.81 28.77 7.35
C GLN A 752 -0.78 29.32 6.36
N GLY A 753 -1.09 29.38 5.05
CA GLY A 753 -0.20 29.88 4.00
C GLY A 753 -0.85 29.87 2.61
N GLY A 754 -0.13 30.39 1.61
CA GLY A 754 -0.59 30.47 0.21
C GLY A 754 -1.40 31.73 -0.13
N VAL A 755 -2.08 31.70 -1.27
CA VAL A 755 -2.90 32.81 -1.79
C VAL A 755 -4.32 32.32 -2.04
N MET A 756 -5.30 32.89 -1.33
CA MET A 756 -6.71 32.60 -1.55
C MET A 756 -7.43 33.83 -2.11
N VAL A 757 -8.17 33.67 -3.19
CA VAL A 757 -8.93 34.73 -3.86
C VAL A 757 -10.41 34.36 -3.88
N LEU A 758 -11.25 35.25 -3.37
CA LEU A 758 -12.71 35.08 -3.30
C LEU A 758 -13.45 36.21 -4.03
N ASP A 759 -14.59 35.92 -4.64
CA ASP A 759 -15.42 36.97 -5.26
C ASP A 759 -16.14 37.85 -4.21
N GLY A 760 -16.21 39.15 -4.51
CA GLY A 760 -16.81 40.18 -3.66
C GLY A 760 -15.92 40.65 -2.50
N ASP A 761 -16.46 41.52 -1.66
CA ASP A 761 -15.82 41.95 -0.40
C ASP A 761 -16.05 40.89 0.68
N ARG A 762 -14.98 40.16 1.02
CA ARG A 762 -14.95 39.05 2.00
C ARG A 762 -14.05 39.34 3.18
N THR A 763 -13.62 40.60 3.35
CA THR A 763 -12.70 41.00 4.42
C THR A 763 -13.20 40.66 5.83
N SER A 764 -14.52 40.52 6.01
CA SER A 764 -15.13 40.12 7.28
C SER A 764 -14.84 38.68 7.71
N LEU A 765 -14.41 37.78 6.81
CA LEU A 765 -14.11 36.39 7.15
C LEU A 765 -13.05 36.26 8.25
N LEU A 766 -12.09 37.19 8.34
CA LEU A 766 -11.08 37.20 9.42
C LEU A 766 -11.68 37.35 10.84
N SER A 767 -12.95 37.75 10.94
CA SER A 767 -13.65 37.89 12.23
C SER A 767 -14.54 36.69 12.56
N GLU A 768 -14.68 35.73 11.64
CA GLU A 768 -15.51 34.55 11.83
C GLU A 768 -14.79 33.50 12.70
N SER A 769 -15.51 32.91 13.66
CA SER A 769 -14.89 31.95 14.59
C SER A 769 -14.49 30.61 13.95
N TRP A 770 -15.04 30.31 12.78
CA TRP A 770 -14.75 29.09 12.01
C TRP A 770 -13.65 29.31 10.97
N PHE A 771 -13.19 30.55 10.77
CA PHE A 771 -12.10 30.90 9.86
C PHE A 771 -10.83 31.14 10.69
N GLU A 772 -10.05 30.08 10.86
CA GLU A 772 -8.82 30.04 11.65
C GLU A 772 -7.63 30.46 10.79
N ALA A 773 -7.37 31.77 10.71
CA ALA A 773 -6.19 32.30 10.03
C ALA A 773 -4.99 32.44 10.97
N ILE A 774 -3.80 32.11 10.48
CA ILE A 774 -2.54 32.38 11.19
C ILE A 774 -2.33 33.89 11.39
N SER A 775 -1.63 34.27 12.46
CA SER A 775 -1.27 35.66 12.74
C SER A 775 -0.48 36.25 11.57
N GLY A 776 -0.83 37.49 11.19
CA GLY A 776 -0.25 38.17 10.02
C GLY A 776 -1.14 38.10 8.77
N THR A 777 -2.16 37.23 8.73
CA THR A 777 -3.06 37.15 7.58
C THR A 777 -3.76 38.48 7.29
N GLU A 778 -3.64 38.93 6.04
CA GLU A 778 -4.29 40.11 5.48
C GLU A 778 -5.43 39.67 4.54
N ALA A 779 -6.50 40.47 4.48
CA ALA A 779 -7.58 40.32 3.52
C ALA A 779 -7.76 41.64 2.77
N ASN A 780 -7.40 41.66 1.50
CA ASN A 780 -7.31 42.85 0.66
C ASN A 780 -8.40 42.81 -0.41
N TYR A 781 -9.42 43.67 -0.28
CA TYR A 781 -10.49 43.79 -1.28
C TYR A 781 -10.09 44.78 -2.39
N ASP A 782 -10.09 44.31 -3.64
CA ASP A 782 -10.00 45.17 -4.82
C ASP A 782 -11.38 45.36 -5.46
N SER A 783 -11.87 46.60 -5.41
CA SER A 783 -13.13 47.01 -6.03
C SER A 783 -13.13 46.98 -7.56
N THR A 784 -11.95 46.88 -8.19
CA THR A 784 -11.79 46.86 -9.66
C THR A 784 -12.06 45.46 -10.20
N THR A 785 -11.43 44.45 -9.63
CA THR A 785 -11.68 43.03 -9.91
C THR A 785 -12.94 42.53 -9.21
N ASN A 786 -13.40 43.24 -8.18
CA ASN A 786 -14.44 42.80 -7.26
C ASN A 786 -14.09 41.47 -6.60
N THR A 787 -12.85 41.33 -6.13
CA THR A 787 -12.34 40.15 -5.42
C THR A 787 -11.66 40.54 -4.11
N THR A 788 -11.60 39.61 -3.17
CA THR A 788 -10.80 39.72 -1.94
C THR A 788 -9.69 38.68 -1.96
N THR A 789 -8.46 39.15 -1.82
CA THR A 789 -7.27 38.30 -1.73
C THR A 789 -6.83 38.17 -0.28
N PHE A 790 -6.71 36.93 0.19
CA PHE A 790 -6.16 36.55 1.48
C PHE A 790 -4.75 36.00 1.28
N VAL A 791 -3.85 36.50 2.10
CA VAL A 791 -2.43 36.14 2.08
C VAL A 791 -1.91 36.26 3.50
N VAL A 792 -0.97 35.41 3.89
CA VAL A 792 -0.26 35.62 5.16
C VAL A 792 0.62 36.85 4.95
N GLY A 793 0.13 38.00 5.39
CA GLY A 793 0.93 39.21 5.52
C GLY A 793 2.14 38.86 6.38
N ASP A 794 3.30 39.21 5.86
CA ASP A 794 4.56 38.86 6.45
C ASP A 794 4.72 39.64 7.76
N GLY A 795 4.38 38.99 8.88
CA GLY A 795 4.80 39.43 10.21
C GLY A 795 6.32 39.60 10.35
N SER A 796 7.10 39.28 9.31
CA SER A 796 8.41 39.83 9.00
C SER A 796 8.25 40.93 7.95
N SER A 797 8.60 42.17 8.26
CA SER A 797 8.80 43.24 7.26
C SER A 797 9.19 42.71 5.87
N ASN A 798 8.41 43.05 4.83
CA ASN A 798 8.70 42.81 3.40
C ASN A 798 10.21 42.70 3.15
N PRO A 799 10.71 41.61 2.53
CA PRO A 799 12.14 41.45 2.25
C PRO A 799 12.78 42.65 1.55
N PHE A 800 12.03 43.37 0.69
CA PHE A 800 12.43 44.66 0.13
C PHE A 800 12.59 45.74 1.20
N THR A 801 11.65 45.84 2.16
CA THR A 801 11.73 46.75 3.31
C THR A 801 12.92 46.41 4.22
N VAL A 802 13.15 45.13 4.54
CA VAL A 802 14.33 44.68 5.33
C VAL A 802 15.63 45.05 4.63
N TRP A 803 15.68 44.78 3.32
CA TRP A 803 16.81 45.12 2.48
C TRP A 803 17.02 46.65 2.47
N ALA A 804 15.99 47.45 2.23
CA ALA A 804 16.07 48.91 2.22
C ALA A 804 16.49 49.49 3.59
N GLU A 805 15.99 48.92 4.69
CA GLU A 805 16.39 49.27 6.04
C GLU A 805 17.86 48.95 6.32
N SER A 806 18.39 47.85 5.77
CA SER A 806 19.81 47.48 5.91
C SER A 806 20.76 48.52 5.28
N PHE A 807 20.29 49.28 4.28
CA PHE A 807 20.99 50.41 3.68
C PHE A 807 20.64 51.77 4.32
N GLY A 808 19.85 51.77 5.39
CA GLY A 808 19.47 52.97 6.14
C GLY A 808 18.38 53.82 5.47
N MET A 809 17.62 53.25 4.54
CA MET A 809 16.60 53.97 3.76
C MET A 809 15.19 53.94 4.39
N GLY A 810 14.98 53.16 5.46
CA GLY A 810 13.65 52.89 6.00
C GLY A 810 12.81 52.05 5.03
N SER A 811 11.49 52.29 4.97
CA SER A 811 10.58 51.69 3.98
C SER A 811 10.76 52.32 2.58
N GLY A 812 11.99 52.41 2.07
CA GLY A 812 12.36 53.17 0.87
C GLY A 812 11.40 53.00 -0.32
N SER A 813 11.30 54.01 -1.18
CA SER A 813 10.42 53.90 -2.36
C SER A 813 10.96 52.88 -3.35
N ALA A 814 10.16 51.90 -3.78
CA ALA A 814 10.51 50.91 -4.82
C ALA A 814 11.02 51.58 -6.11
N GLU A 815 10.41 52.69 -6.50
CA GLU A 815 10.78 53.52 -7.66
C GLU A 815 11.86 54.58 -7.36
N GLY A 816 12.39 54.61 -6.15
CA GLY A 816 13.45 55.52 -5.76
C GLY A 816 14.79 55.15 -6.38
N ASP A 817 15.65 56.15 -6.60
CA ASP A 817 17.04 56.01 -7.06
C ASP A 817 17.92 56.93 -6.18
N PRO A 818 18.28 56.48 -4.95
CA PRO A 818 18.94 57.33 -3.95
C PRO A 818 20.37 57.69 -4.31
N ASP A 819 21.09 56.83 -5.03
CA ASP A 819 22.47 57.05 -5.44
C ASP A 819 22.59 57.72 -6.82
N GLY A 820 21.50 57.81 -7.57
CA GLY A 820 21.38 58.58 -8.80
C GLY A 820 22.01 57.89 -10.02
N ASP A 821 22.10 56.57 -10.01
CA ASP A 821 22.67 55.82 -11.13
C ASP A 821 21.65 55.44 -12.22
N GLY A 822 20.37 55.73 -11.98
CA GLY A 822 19.26 55.49 -12.89
C GLY A 822 18.65 54.09 -12.79
N VAL A 823 18.98 53.29 -11.77
CA VAL A 823 18.30 52.03 -11.44
C VAL A 823 17.40 52.25 -10.23
N ALA A 824 16.17 51.74 -10.33
CA ALA A 824 15.23 51.83 -9.22
C ALA A 824 15.58 50.79 -8.14
N ASN A 825 15.34 51.15 -6.87
CA ASN A 825 15.57 50.28 -5.72
C ASN A 825 14.98 48.88 -5.88
N ILE A 826 13.80 48.76 -6.51
CA ILE A 826 13.15 47.45 -6.72
C ILE A 826 13.95 46.54 -7.66
N VAL A 827 14.62 47.11 -8.65
CA VAL A 827 15.49 46.39 -9.58
C VAL A 827 16.79 46.00 -8.89
N GLU A 828 17.35 46.87 -8.07
CA GLU A 828 18.53 46.55 -7.25
C GLU A 828 18.22 45.45 -6.24
N PHE A 829 17.06 45.50 -5.58
CA PHE A 829 16.62 44.43 -4.69
C PHE A 829 16.50 43.10 -5.42
N GLY A 830 15.88 43.07 -6.61
CA GLY A 830 15.76 41.84 -7.38
C GLY A 830 17.11 41.28 -7.84
N LEU A 831 18.04 42.14 -8.25
CA LEU A 831 19.29 41.74 -8.90
C LEU A 831 20.53 41.80 -7.98
N ASN A 832 20.37 41.88 -6.66
CA ASN A 832 21.48 41.99 -5.70
C ASN A 832 22.36 43.26 -5.91
N GLY A 833 21.72 44.41 -6.14
CA GLY A 833 22.34 45.74 -6.21
C GLY A 833 22.50 46.41 -4.84
N ASN A 834 23.13 47.58 -4.81
CA ASN A 834 23.33 48.37 -3.60
C ASN A 834 22.85 49.82 -3.84
N PRO A 835 21.72 50.21 -3.23
CA PRO A 835 21.02 51.47 -3.51
C PRO A 835 21.71 52.72 -2.97
N ALA A 836 22.88 52.53 -2.35
CA ALA A 836 23.73 53.61 -1.84
C ALA A 836 25.04 53.72 -2.64
N ALA A 837 25.23 52.96 -3.72
CA ALA A 837 26.49 52.85 -4.43
C ALA A 837 26.32 52.74 -5.96
N THR A 838 26.55 53.86 -6.65
CA THR A 838 26.48 54.02 -8.12
C THR A 838 27.26 52.99 -8.99
N SER A 839 28.11 52.18 -8.37
CA SER A 839 28.87 51.11 -9.02
C SER A 839 28.20 49.73 -8.96
N SER A 840 27.08 49.58 -8.25
CA SER A 840 26.48 48.30 -7.86
C SER A 840 25.02 48.17 -8.28
N ARG A 841 24.79 48.20 -9.59
CA ARG A 841 23.47 48.24 -10.26
C ARG A 841 22.70 46.91 -10.31
N GLY A 842 23.17 45.92 -9.56
CA GLY A 842 22.76 44.52 -9.68
C GLY A 842 23.72 43.67 -10.51
N ILE A 843 23.65 42.36 -10.28
CA ILE A 843 24.50 41.32 -10.89
C ILE A 843 23.77 40.76 -12.10
N LEU A 844 24.16 41.21 -13.29
CA LEU A 844 23.58 40.80 -14.56
C LEU A 844 24.64 40.82 -15.66
N ARG A 845 24.72 39.76 -16.47
CA ARG A 845 25.63 39.70 -17.62
C ARG A 845 25.09 38.85 -18.75
N LEU A 846 25.37 39.28 -19.99
CA LEU A 846 25.20 38.42 -21.16
C LEU A 846 26.47 37.59 -21.36
N LEU A 847 26.31 36.27 -21.42
CA LEU A 847 27.38 35.30 -21.61
C LEU A 847 27.14 34.45 -22.86
N SER A 848 28.19 33.77 -23.32
CA SER A 848 28.09 32.79 -24.39
C SER A 848 27.99 31.39 -23.80
N ASP A 849 26.97 30.63 -24.16
CA ASP A 849 26.84 29.23 -23.81
C ASP A 849 27.70 28.36 -24.76
N ALA A 850 28.70 27.70 -24.20
CA ALA A 850 29.64 26.85 -24.93
C ALA A 850 28.99 25.54 -25.45
N ASN A 851 27.80 25.17 -24.96
CA ASN A 851 27.07 23.96 -25.36
C ASN A 851 26.11 24.17 -26.54
N GLY A 852 26.22 25.30 -27.26
CA GLY A 852 25.44 25.57 -28.47
C GLY A 852 24.14 26.34 -28.26
N GLY A 853 23.84 26.79 -27.03
CA GLY A 853 22.66 27.60 -26.69
C GLY A 853 22.73 29.08 -27.11
N GLY A 854 23.86 29.55 -27.63
CA GLY A 854 24.03 30.93 -28.08
C GLY A 854 24.24 31.92 -26.94
N THR A 855 23.64 33.11 -27.04
CA THR A 855 23.72 34.15 -25.99
C THR A 855 22.75 33.80 -24.85
N VAL A 856 23.24 33.81 -23.61
CA VAL A 856 22.45 33.64 -22.39
C VAL A 856 22.53 34.88 -21.51
N LEU A 857 21.45 35.21 -20.82
CA LEU A 857 21.37 36.23 -19.78
C LEU A 857 21.50 35.56 -18.42
N THR A 858 22.59 35.85 -17.72
CA THR A 858 22.80 35.37 -16.34
C THR A 858 22.58 36.51 -15.37
N ALA A 859 21.72 36.30 -14.39
CA ALA A 859 21.31 37.30 -13.40
C ALA A 859 21.36 36.70 -11.99
N ALA A 860 21.65 37.53 -10.98
CA ALA A 860 21.24 37.21 -9.62
C ALA A 860 19.70 37.30 -9.54
N ILE A 861 19.08 36.26 -9.00
CA ILE A 861 17.64 36.13 -8.80
C ILE A 861 17.40 35.77 -7.34
N ARG A 862 16.30 36.25 -6.74
CA ARG A 862 15.90 35.86 -5.37
C ARG A 862 15.82 34.34 -5.25
N LYS A 863 16.49 33.80 -4.23
CA LYS A 863 16.62 32.36 -4.02
C LYS A 863 15.24 31.74 -3.79
N GLY A 864 14.94 30.64 -4.50
CA GLY A 864 13.63 29.99 -4.45
C GLY A 864 12.62 30.49 -5.49
N ALA A 865 12.99 31.44 -6.35
CA ALA A 865 12.16 31.83 -7.50
C ALA A 865 11.91 30.61 -8.40
N VAL A 866 10.63 30.36 -8.71
CA VAL A 866 10.16 29.35 -9.68
C VAL A 866 9.63 30.08 -10.91
N PHE A 867 10.18 29.77 -12.09
CA PHE A 867 9.78 30.41 -13.34
C PHE A 867 8.76 29.57 -14.10
N SER A 868 7.69 30.22 -14.58
CA SER A 868 6.69 29.65 -15.48
C SER A 868 6.69 30.37 -16.83
N ALA A 869 6.31 29.67 -17.89
CA ALA A 869 6.24 30.23 -19.23
C ALA A 869 4.97 31.10 -19.40
N ASP A 870 5.12 32.29 -19.99
CA ASP A 870 4.03 33.19 -20.36
C ASP A 870 4.29 33.84 -21.72
N GLY A 871 3.61 33.37 -22.77
CA GLY A 871 3.66 33.99 -24.10
C GLY A 871 5.06 34.11 -24.70
N GLY A 872 5.95 33.15 -24.40
CA GLY A 872 7.36 33.14 -24.80
C GLY A 872 8.32 33.76 -23.76
N ALA A 873 7.81 34.47 -22.76
CA ALA A 873 8.58 34.94 -21.61
C ALA A 873 8.65 33.88 -20.50
N LEU A 874 9.57 34.08 -19.55
CA LEU A 874 9.53 33.39 -18.25
C LEU A 874 9.19 34.40 -17.15
N ILE A 875 8.24 34.05 -16.28
CA ILE A 875 7.76 34.90 -15.20
C ILE A 875 7.94 34.19 -13.86
N SER A 876 8.35 34.93 -12.83
CA SER A 876 8.39 34.45 -11.46
C SER A 876 8.02 35.56 -10.50
N ALA A 877 7.07 35.32 -9.59
CA ALA A 877 6.73 36.24 -8.50
C ALA A 877 7.25 35.69 -7.17
N ILE A 878 8.03 36.49 -6.45
CA ILE A 878 8.64 36.12 -5.17
C ILE A 878 9.01 37.37 -4.38
N ASP A 879 8.93 37.33 -3.05
CA ASP A 879 9.37 38.42 -2.16
C ASP A 879 8.82 39.83 -2.53
N GLY A 880 7.58 39.88 -3.04
CA GLY A 880 6.93 41.12 -3.46
C GLY A 880 7.41 41.71 -4.78
N ILE A 881 8.21 40.97 -5.56
CA ILE A 881 8.64 41.36 -6.91
C ILE A 881 8.26 40.32 -7.96
N THR A 882 8.05 40.79 -9.19
CA THR A 882 7.83 39.94 -10.35
C THR A 882 9.00 40.09 -11.33
N TYR A 883 9.70 38.99 -11.58
CA TYR A 883 10.65 38.85 -12.69
C TYR A 883 9.91 38.53 -13.97
N ARG A 884 10.33 39.17 -15.07
CA ARG A 884 9.91 38.80 -16.42
C ARG A 884 11.11 38.77 -17.36
N ILE A 885 11.45 37.58 -17.85
CA ILE A 885 12.56 37.35 -18.77
C ILE A 885 12.01 37.19 -20.18
N GLU A 886 12.50 38.00 -21.11
CA GLU A 886 11.94 38.06 -22.47
C GLU A 886 13.02 38.05 -23.55
N GLY A 887 12.67 37.44 -24.68
CA GLY A 887 13.47 37.41 -25.88
C GLY A 887 12.89 38.26 -27.01
N SER A 888 13.74 38.93 -27.79
CA SER A 888 13.34 39.72 -28.97
C SER A 888 14.36 39.60 -30.11
N MET A 889 13.90 39.70 -31.36
CA MET A 889 14.78 39.88 -32.52
C MET A 889 15.03 41.35 -32.87
N ASN A 890 14.19 42.29 -32.39
CA ASN A 890 14.11 43.64 -32.96
C ASN A 890 13.87 44.76 -31.92
N LEU A 891 13.87 44.44 -30.62
CA LEU A 891 13.61 45.35 -29.49
C LEU A 891 12.18 45.91 -29.41
N SER A 892 11.31 45.62 -30.37
CA SER A 892 9.90 46.06 -30.38
C SER A 892 8.91 44.94 -30.10
N ASP A 893 9.26 43.70 -30.45
CA ASP A 893 8.46 42.49 -30.26
C ASP A 893 9.23 41.52 -29.35
N TRP A 894 8.68 41.27 -28.16
CA TRP A 894 9.32 40.51 -27.07
C TRP A 894 8.64 39.15 -26.84
N SER A 895 8.29 38.46 -27.93
CA SER A 895 7.57 37.19 -27.93
C SER A 895 8.44 35.96 -28.23
N LEU A 896 9.77 36.12 -28.36
CA LEU A 896 10.64 34.96 -28.57
C LEU A 896 10.71 34.11 -27.30
N GLU A 897 10.56 32.80 -27.50
CA GLU A 897 10.60 31.80 -26.43
C GLU A 897 11.96 31.76 -25.72
N VAL A 898 11.91 31.93 -24.40
CA VAL A 898 13.05 31.85 -23.49
C VAL A 898 12.89 30.63 -22.59
N ILE A 899 13.99 29.93 -22.35
CA ILE A 899 14.10 28.81 -21.42
C ILE A 899 15.20 29.09 -20.39
N GLU A 900 15.06 28.50 -19.21
CA GLU A 900 16.11 28.48 -18.19
C GLU A 900 17.21 27.48 -18.60
N ARG A 901 18.47 27.79 -18.26
CA ARG A 901 19.64 26.96 -18.55
C ARG A 901 20.15 26.35 -17.25
N THR A 902 20.12 25.02 -17.21
CA THR A 902 20.57 24.24 -16.05
C THR A 902 21.71 23.31 -16.47
N PRO A 903 22.89 23.39 -15.84
CA PRO A 903 23.28 24.35 -14.79
C PRO A 903 23.46 25.78 -15.34
N ALA A 904 23.40 26.77 -14.45
CA ALA A 904 23.62 28.16 -14.82
C ALA A 904 25.02 28.40 -15.40
N VAL A 905 25.10 29.22 -16.44
CA VAL A 905 26.37 29.68 -17.04
C VAL A 905 26.85 30.88 -16.23
N THR A 906 27.86 30.70 -15.38
CA THR A 906 28.29 31.71 -14.40
C THR A 906 29.75 32.17 -14.55
N THR A 907 30.42 31.80 -15.65
CA THR A 907 31.85 32.07 -15.85
C THR A 907 32.18 33.56 -15.68
N ASP A 908 33.15 33.86 -14.80
CA ASP A 908 33.61 35.21 -14.45
C ASP A 908 32.51 36.14 -13.90
N MET A 909 31.49 35.58 -13.25
CA MET A 909 30.52 36.33 -12.44
C MET A 909 30.85 36.24 -10.95
N ALA A 910 30.53 37.29 -10.21
CA ALA A 910 30.63 37.28 -8.76
C ALA A 910 29.45 36.52 -8.16
N ASP A 911 29.71 35.79 -7.08
CA ASP A 911 28.65 35.14 -6.31
C ASP A 911 27.77 36.21 -5.65
N PRO A 912 26.43 36.06 -5.70
CA PRO A 912 25.52 36.97 -5.04
C PRO A 912 25.47 36.70 -3.53
N ASP A 913 24.79 37.58 -2.78
CA ASP A 913 24.57 37.40 -1.35
C ASP A 913 23.60 36.22 -1.09
N ALA A 914 23.59 35.71 0.14
CA ALA A 914 22.93 34.44 0.49
C ALA A 914 21.43 34.31 0.14
N ALA A 915 20.71 35.43 -0.03
CA ALA A 915 19.29 35.44 -0.39
C ALA A 915 19.03 35.49 -1.92
N TRP A 916 20.08 35.42 -2.73
CA TRP A 916 20.03 35.37 -4.18
C TRP A 916 20.87 34.22 -4.72
N GLU A 917 20.65 33.85 -5.97
CA GLU A 917 21.43 32.86 -6.70
C GLU A 917 21.58 33.24 -8.17
N LEU A 918 22.64 32.78 -8.83
CA LEU A 918 22.84 33.03 -10.26
C LEU A 918 22.00 32.06 -11.09
N ARG A 919 21.09 32.60 -11.91
CA ARG A 919 20.31 31.82 -12.88
C ARG A 919 20.56 32.31 -14.30
N SER A 920 20.48 31.41 -15.27
CA SER A 920 20.79 31.69 -16.67
C SER A 920 19.60 31.43 -17.56
N PHE A 921 19.34 32.33 -18.50
CA PHE A 921 18.20 32.26 -19.41
C PHE A 921 18.67 32.41 -20.86
N GLY A 922 18.17 31.60 -21.78
CA GLY A 922 18.52 31.67 -23.19
C GLY A 922 17.33 31.36 -24.09
N PHE A 923 17.48 31.58 -25.39
CA PHE A 923 16.43 31.22 -26.35
C PHE A 923 16.24 29.70 -26.41
N ALA A 924 15.00 29.23 -26.55
CA ALA A 924 14.71 27.81 -26.80
C ALA A 924 15.42 27.33 -28.08
N GLU A 925 15.30 28.11 -29.16
CA GLU A 925 16.07 27.97 -30.40
C GLU A 925 16.94 29.21 -30.63
N ALA A 926 18.26 29.04 -30.75
CA ALA A 926 19.20 30.14 -30.85
C ALA A 926 19.06 30.93 -32.19
N PRO A 927 18.65 32.21 -32.16
CA PRO A 927 18.55 33.03 -33.37
C PRO A 927 19.94 33.54 -33.81
N ALA A 928 20.07 33.91 -35.09
CA ALA A 928 21.30 34.52 -35.62
C ALA A 928 21.63 35.87 -34.95
N THR A 929 20.60 36.60 -34.52
CA THR A 929 20.67 37.83 -33.71
C THR A 929 19.48 37.86 -32.77
N GLY A 930 19.70 38.13 -31.48
CA GLY A 930 18.63 38.21 -30.49
C GLY A 930 19.03 39.10 -29.31
N PHE A 931 18.01 39.62 -28.63
CA PHE A 931 18.11 40.43 -27.42
C PHE A 931 17.38 39.70 -26.30
N LEU A 932 18.01 39.63 -25.13
CA LEU A 932 17.39 39.15 -23.89
C LEU A 932 17.28 40.32 -22.92
N ARG A 933 16.19 40.39 -22.16
CA ARG A 933 16.05 41.32 -21.03
C ARG A 933 15.45 40.62 -19.82
N VAL A 934 15.76 41.16 -18.66
CA VAL A 934 15.04 40.94 -17.41
C VAL A 934 14.34 42.23 -17.04
N THR A 935 13.07 42.13 -16.68
CA THR A 935 12.29 43.21 -16.05
C THR A 935 12.00 42.77 -14.62
N VAL A 936 12.21 43.67 -13.66
CA VAL A 936 11.83 43.48 -12.26
C VAL A 936 10.88 44.61 -11.90
N VAL A 937 9.69 44.26 -11.43
CA VAL A 937 8.68 45.22 -10.97
C VAL A 937 8.17 44.81 -9.60
N GLU A 938 7.63 45.77 -8.86
CA GLU A 938 6.81 45.46 -7.69
C GLU A 938 5.64 44.59 -8.13
N THR A 939 5.37 43.51 -7.40
CA THR A 939 4.19 42.68 -7.65
C THR A 939 2.97 43.52 -7.29
N THR A 940 2.30 44.07 -8.31
CA THR A 940 0.98 44.68 -8.10
C THR A 940 0.04 43.62 -7.56
N PRO A 941 -0.65 43.88 -6.43
CA PRO A 941 -1.64 42.96 -5.86
C PRO A 941 -2.71 42.50 -6.84
#